data_AF-A0A956X3G2-F1
#
_entry.id   AF-A0A956X3G2-F1
#
_cell.length_a   1.000
_cell.length_b   1.000
_cell.length_c   1.000
_cell.angle_alpha   90.00
_cell.angle_beta   90.00
_cell.angle_gamma   90.00
#
_symmetry.space_group_name_H-M   'P 1'
#
loop_
_entity.id
_entity.type
_entity.pdbx_description
1 polymer ?
#
loop_
_entity_poly.entity_id
_entity_poly.type
_entity_poly.pdbx_seq_one_letter_code
_entity_poly.pdbx_strand_id
1 'polypeptide(L)'
;MFRKFLYVFALLLGLILATHFAISPALAATCTWTGASTDWADSGNWANCSGAVPGATDTAVIPATANNPVISANTDVGTLTIQSGATVTINGGVTVTAGSLNLSGTLTGGGDITVSLTAVWNAGGIMSGSGETHIMGSATFDLSAYGVDLVGRTVRNEGTMTWNGPSTIWASAGAAFINEAAGTINAQTTTGDVSFYDALNTTTFQNQGTITANGASSGYGLQMLTAFSNDGAVTLQNAWLRMVYGSTNSGDFLGGSGAILFIGKNDAPGQNFTFSSGSNITIEYVVFEMVSTATVSSYYDASGANGRTQVLGYAGGSTITFTPDASIVSLGDRLDVPLYTTVDLSSGDPISIPRIEHYGILTGTNAITVTSLYNWRAGTLGGGGSLTVAQGATMYPRGTGAKSLNGRALTNHGTITWMDTGPINGSSSAMIDNYGSFDAANDATFNGQANVTFNNYDTLVKSGGTQTTTLDIVFNNYGVIRPESGQIAFTYGNVALPPASATNLNGGSLEVDGLLDIQGGMLTGSGTILGDVQNGGLIAPGQSPGAITIQGSYTQTVSGTLSMELGITAQDIVTVTGTAVLTGTLEINLLQGYTPALLDSFQILAYTSHTGEFGTLLLPALSEGWGWDVTYEPDGVYVQVTQKESYVYLPIAIKP
;
A
#
# COMPACT_ATOMS: atom_id res chain seq x y z
N MET A 1 25.98 -26.92 -105.57
CA MET A 1 26.78 -27.44 -104.45
C MET A 1 25.95 -27.26 -103.19
N PHE A 2 25.55 -28.39 -102.59
CA PHE A 2 25.07 -28.59 -101.22
C PHE A 2 23.94 -27.70 -100.66
N ARG A 3 22.72 -28.21 -100.49
CA ARG A 3 22.26 -29.15 -99.45
C ARG A 3 22.29 -28.57 -98.03
N LYS A 4 21.06 -28.51 -97.49
CA LYS A 4 20.66 -28.83 -96.12
C LYS A 4 20.93 -27.80 -95.03
N PHE A 5 19.97 -27.80 -94.11
CA PHE A 5 19.75 -26.98 -92.92
C PHE A 5 19.01 -25.65 -93.18
N LEU A 6 17.79 -25.43 -92.70
CA LEU A 6 16.86 -26.25 -91.90
C LEU A 6 15.55 -25.42 -91.82
N TYR A 7 14.50 -25.73 -92.59
CA TYR A 7 13.31 -26.48 -92.17
C TYR A 7 12.82 -26.35 -90.70
N VAL A 8 13.01 -25.21 -90.02
CA VAL A 8 12.35 -24.95 -88.72
C VAL A 8 11.49 -23.68 -88.70
N PHE A 9 11.64 -22.76 -89.66
CA PHE A 9 10.94 -21.47 -89.60
C PHE A 9 9.54 -21.42 -90.23
N ALA A 10 9.06 -22.51 -90.82
CA ALA A 10 7.78 -22.56 -91.55
C ALA A 10 6.70 -23.45 -90.88
N LEU A 11 6.87 -23.81 -89.61
CA LEU A 11 5.89 -24.56 -88.81
C LEU A 11 5.40 -23.79 -87.57
N LEU A 12 5.80 -22.51 -87.42
CA LEU A 12 5.35 -21.66 -86.31
C LEU A 12 4.25 -20.64 -86.68
N LEU A 13 3.83 -20.58 -87.95
CA LEU A 13 2.82 -19.61 -88.41
C LEU A 13 1.41 -20.21 -88.59
N GLY A 14 1.21 -21.50 -88.32
CA GLY A 14 -0.06 -22.21 -88.52
C GLY A 14 -0.70 -22.78 -87.24
N LEU A 15 -0.14 -22.48 -86.06
CA LEU A 15 -0.62 -23.00 -84.77
C LEU A 15 -0.76 -21.90 -83.70
N ILE A 16 -1.13 -20.68 -84.11
CA ILE A 16 -1.50 -19.57 -83.21
C ILE A 16 -2.78 -18.92 -83.73
N LEU A 17 -3.82 -19.72 -84.00
CA LEU A 17 -5.16 -19.21 -84.29
C LEU A 17 -6.27 -20.10 -83.70
N ALA A 18 -6.00 -20.71 -82.55
CA ALA A 18 -7.00 -21.38 -81.72
C ALA A 18 -6.46 -21.47 -80.28
N THR A 19 -6.66 -20.38 -79.51
CA THR A 19 -6.68 -20.25 -78.02
C THR A 19 -6.21 -18.86 -77.59
N HIS A 20 -6.77 -17.81 -78.17
CA HIS A 20 -6.92 -16.54 -77.44
C HIS A 20 -8.37 -16.49 -76.93
N PHE A 21 -8.68 -17.38 -75.98
CA PHE A 21 -9.66 -16.97 -74.97
C PHE A 21 -8.95 -15.89 -74.18
N ALA A 22 -9.22 -14.63 -74.54
CA ALA A 22 -9.11 -13.57 -73.57
C ALA A 22 -10.01 -13.99 -72.41
N ILE A 23 -9.40 -14.52 -71.35
CA ILE A 23 -10.08 -14.64 -70.06
C ILE A 23 -10.25 -13.19 -69.64
N SER A 24 -11.35 -12.56 -70.04
CA SER A 24 -11.84 -11.38 -69.36
C SER A 24 -11.83 -11.74 -67.88
N PRO A 25 -11.20 -10.94 -66.99
CA PRO A 25 -11.32 -11.21 -65.56
C PRO A 25 -12.81 -11.34 -65.27
N ALA A 26 -13.22 -12.45 -64.66
CA ALA A 26 -14.60 -12.62 -64.22
C ALA A 26 -14.93 -11.39 -63.37
N LEU A 27 -15.87 -10.58 -63.84
CA LEU A 27 -16.28 -9.38 -63.13
C LEU A 27 -16.83 -9.84 -61.77
N ALA A 28 -16.36 -9.21 -60.70
CA ALA A 28 -16.90 -9.42 -59.36
C ALA A 28 -18.43 -9.24 -59.40
N ALA A 29 -19.16 -10.30 -59.09
CA ALA A 29 -20.62 -10.31 -59.08
C ALA A 29 -21.14 -10.11 -57.65
N THR A 30 -22.35 -9.56 -57.52
CA THR A 30 -23.09 -9.56 -56.25
C THR A 30 -24.15 -10.65 -56.31
N CYS A 31 -23.84 -11.79 -55.69
CA CYS A 31 -24.68 -12.98 -55.64
C CYS A 31 -25.57 -12.93 -54.40
N THR A 32 -26.89 -12.97 -54.56
CA THR A 32 -27.85 -12.92 -53.44
C THR A 32 -28.48 -14.29 -53.21
N TRP A 33 -28.44 -14.77 -51.97
CA TRP A 33 -29.07 -16.04 -51.58
C TRP A 33 -30.59 -15.97 -51.69
N THR A 34 -31.20 -16.96 -52.34
CA THR A 34 -32.66 -17.03 -52.55
C THR A 34 -33.38 -17.90 -51.52
N GLY A 35 -32.66 -18.82 -50.88
CA GLY A 35 -33.23 -19.76 -49.92
C GLY A 35 -34.12 -20.84 -50.52
N ALA A 36 -33.87 -21.28 -51.77
CA ALA A 36 -34.62 -22.38 -52.38
C ALA A 36 -34.32 -23.74 -51.70
N SER A 37 -33.07 -23.97 -51.28
CA SER A 37 -32.64 -25.04 -50.39
C SER A 37 -31.61 -24.52 -49.37
N THR A 38 -30.93 -25.39 -48.63
CA THR A 38 -29.85 -25.03 -47.70
C THR A 38 -28.45 -25.20 -48.30
N ASP A 39 -28.31 -25.79 -49.49
CA ASP A 39 -27.01 -26.17 -50.04
C ASP A 39 -26.29 -24.98 -50.68
N TRP A 40 -25.21 -24.49 -50.04
CA TRP A 40 -24.40 -23.38 -50.55
C TRP A 40 -23.91 -23.61 -51.99
N ALA A 41 -23.57 -24.87 -52.32
CA ALA A 41 -22.96 -25.25 -53.58
C ALA A 41 -23.95 -25.36 -54.75
N ASP A 42 -25.26 -25.27 -54.48
CA ASP A 42 -26.28 -25.26 -55.52
C ASP A 42 -26.40 -23.86 -56.13
N SER A 43 -25.96 -23.71 -57.39
CA SER A 43 -26.12 -22.48 -58.18
C SER A 43 -27.57 -21.97 -58.28
N GLY A 44 -28.57 -22.85 -58.13
CA GLY A 44 -29.99 -22.48 -58.09
C GLY A 44 -30.38 -21.65 -56.87
N ASN A 45 -29.55 -21.63 -55.83
CA ASN A 45 -29.75 -20.81 -54.64
C ASN A 45 -29.22 -19.37 -54.77
N TRP A 46 -28.61 -19.02 -55.91
CA TRP A 46 -27.94 -17.73 -56.09
C TRP A 46 -28.55 -16.88 -57.20
N ALA A 47 -29.24 -15.81 -56.82
CA ALA A 47 -29.68 -14.77 -57.73
C ALA A 47 -28.52 -13.82 -58.08
N ASN A 48 -28.56 -13.24 -59.28
CA ASN A 48 -27.56 -12.28 -59.78
C ASN A 48 -26.11 -12.82 -59.85
N CYS A 49 -25.95 -14.14 -59.84
CA CYS A 49 -24.65 -14.82 -59.84
C CYS A 49 -24.33 -15.51 -61.19
N SER A 50 -24.98 -15.08 -62.28
CA SER A 50 -24.78 -15.66 -63.63
C SER A 50 -24.93 -17.19 -63.71
N GLY A 51 -25.75 -17.79 -62.84
CA GLY A 51 -25.93 -19.25 -62.76
C GLY A 51 -24.76 -19.99 -62.11
N ALA A 52 -23.89 -19.30 -61.37
CA ALA A 52 -22.78 -19.86 -60.61
C ALA A 52 -22.99 -19.70 -59.09
N VAL A 53 -22.09 -20.29 -58.31
CA VAL A 53 -21.92 -20.05 -56.88
C VAL A 53 -20.88 -18.93 -56.71
N PRO A 54 -21.05 -17.98 -55.77
CA PRO A 54 -20.07 -16.91 -55.56
C PRO A 54 -18.67 -17.47 -55.26
N GLY A 55 -17.66 -16.92 -55.93
CA GLY A 55 -16.25 -17.25 -55.75
C GLY A 55 -15.43 -16.14 -55.10
N ALA A 56 -14.10 -16.29 -55.12
CA ALA A 56 -13.14 -15.45 -54.39
C ALA A 56 -13.15 -13.95 -54.70
N THR A 57 -13.79 -13.52 -55.80
CA THR A 57 -13.95 -12.10 -56.15
C THR A 57 -15.36 -11.57 -55.92
N ASP A 58 -16.32 -12.45 -55.64
CA ASP A 58 -17.74 -12.11 -55.62
C ASP A 58 -18.22 -11.71 -54.22
N THR A 59 -19.30 -10.94 -54.17
CA THR A 59 -20.02 -10.63 -52.93
C THR A 59 -21.19 -11.59 -52.78
N ALA A 60 -21.17 -12.45 -51.77
CA ALA A 60 -22.30 -13.25 -51.33
C ALA A 60 -23.15 -12.47 -50.31
N VAL A 61 -24.39 -12.16 -50.65
CA VAL A 61 -25.35 -11.49 -49.77
C VAL A 61 -26.39 -12.48 -49.29
N ILE A 62 -26.49 -12.66 -47.97
CA ILE A 62 -27.43 -13.57 -47.32
C ILE A 62 -28.52 -12.75 -46.62
N PRO A 63 -29.69 -12.55 -47.25
CA PRO A 63 -30.86 -11.99 -46.59
C PRO A 63 -31.55 -13.02 -45.69
N ALA A 64 -32.46 -12.55 -44.85
CA ALA A 64 -33.34 -13.44 -44.08
C ALA A 64 -34.27 -14.20 -45.04
N THR A 65 -34.10 -15.51 -45.12
CA THR A 65 -34.88 -16.43 -45.96
C THR A 65 -35.38 -17.62 -45.16
N ALA A 66 -36.30 -18.41 -45.72
CA ALA A 66 -36.82 -19.61 -45.06
C ALA A 66 -35.74 -20.69 -44.85
N ASN A 67 -34.91 -20.92 -45.87
CA ASN A 67 -33.80 -21.85 -45.81
C ASN A 67 -32.48 -21.08 -45.72
N ASN A 68 -31.75 -21.28 -44.62
CA ASN A 68 -30.45 -20.68 -44.38
C ASN A 68 -29.35 -21.51 -45.06
N PRO A 69 -28.32 -20.88 -45.64
CA PRO A 69 -27.21 -21.60 -46.26
C PRO A 69 -26.39 -22.42 -45.25
N VAL A 70 -25.98 -23.61 -45.69
CA VAL A 70 -25.05 -24.51 -45.02
C VAL A 70 -23.85 -24.74 -45.94
N ILE A 71 -22.66 -24.36 -45.47
CA ILE A 71 -21.40 -24.53 -46.18
C ILE A 71 -20.78 -25.85 -45.73
N SER A 72 -20.76 -26.83 -46.64
CA SER A 72 -20.32 -28.21 -46.36
C SER A 72 -18.96 -28.57 -46.96
N ALA A 73 -18.32 -27.64 -47.65
CA ALA A 73 -17.00 -27.79 -48.25
C ALA A 73 -16.25 -26.46 -48.25
N ASN A 74 -14.91 -26.51 -48.30
CA ASN A 74 -14.08 -25.31 -48.31
C ASN A 74 -14.49 -24.37 -49.44
N THR A 75 -14.61 -23.09 -49.13
CA THR A 75 -15.21 -22.08 -50.02
C THR A 75 -14.43 -20.79 -49.92
N ASP A 76 -14.10 -20.19 -51.07
CA ASP A 76 -13.52 -18.85 -51.14
C ASP A 76 -14.57 -17.85 -51.64
N VAL A 77 -14.68 -16.71 -50.98
CA VAL A 77 -15.61 -15.63 -51.33
C VAL A 77 -14.94 -14.26 -51.21
N GLY A 78 -15.24 -13.35 -52.13
CA GLY A 78 -14.70 -11.98 -52.05
C GLY A 78 -15.24 -11.22 -50.85
N THR A 79 -16.56 -11.22 -50.67
CA THR A 79 -17.23 -10.63 -49.48
C THR A 79 -18.41 -11.48 -49.06
N LEU A 80 -18.50 -11.82 -47.79
CA LEU A 80 -19.66 -12.46 -47.18
C LEU A 80 -20.46 -11.42 -46.39
N THR A 81 -21.67 -11.09 -46.82
CA THR A 81 -22.59 -10.22 -46.09
C THR A 81 -23.75 -11.03 -45.53
N ILE A 82 -23.84 -11.15 -44.21
CA ILE A 82 -24.92 -11.84 -43.49
C ILE A 82 -25.84 -10.78 -42.90
N GLN A 83 -27.00 -10.57 -43.50
CA GLN A 83 -27.93 -9.51 -43.08
C GLN A 83 -28.64 -9.88 -41.78
N SER A 84 -29.21 -8.87 -41.11
CA SER A 84 -30.02 -9.04 -39.90
C SER A 84 -31.09 -10.11 -40.10
N GLY A 85 -31.16 -11.06 -39.18
CA GLY A 85 -32.12 -12.18 -39.21
C GLY A 85 -31.74 -13.35 -40.12
N ALA A 86 -30.67 -13.25 -40.91
CA ALA A 86 -30.12 -14.37 -41.69
C ALA A 86 -29.20 -15.25 -40.84
N THR A 87 -29.02 -16.52 -41.21
CA THR A 87 -28.03 -17.41 -40.60
C THR A 87 -27.17 -18.07 -41.67
N VAL A 88 -25.87 -18.21 -41.43
CA VAL A 88 -24.96 -19.04 -42.21
C VAL A 88 -24.35 -20.09 -41.29
N THR A 89 -24.46 -21.36 -41.66
CA THR A 89 -23.83 -22.47 -40.93
C THR A 89 -22.61 -22.97 -41.68
N ILE A 90 -21.44 -23.00 -41.04
CA ILE A 90 -20.23 -23.64 -41.56
C ILE A 90 -20.05 -24.98 -40.84
N ASN A 91 -20.08 -26.09 -41.58
CA ASN A 91 -19.96 -27.42 -40.99
C ASN A 91 -18.58 -27.66 -40.39
N GLY A 92 -18.51 -28.54 -39.39
CA GLY A 92 -17.23 -28.90 -38.75
C GLY A 92 -16.21 -29.44 -39.76
N GLY A 93 -14.96 -28.98 -39.66
CA GLY A 93 -13.87 -29.35 -40.57
C GLY A 93 -13.88 -28.62 -41.92
N VAL A 94 -14.77 -27.64 -42.10
CA VAL A 94 -14.83 -26.76 -43.27
C VAL A 94 -14.22 -25.40 -42.93
N THR A 95 -13.50 -24.80 -43.89
CA THR A 95 -12.98 -23.43 -43.79
C THR A 95 -13.53 -22.57 -44.92
N VAL A 96 -14.05 -21.39 -44.57
CA VAL A 96 -14.41 -20.33 -45.52
C VAL A 96 -13.30 -19.29 -45.56
N THR A 97 -12.75 -19.00 -46.74
CA THR A 97 -11.83 -17.86 -46.92
C THR A 97 -12.62 -16.69 -47.47
N ALA A 98 -12.78 -15.63 -46.68
CA ALA A 98 -13.43 -14.41 -47.11
C ALA A 98 -12.40 -13.29 -47.31
N GLY A 99 -12.54 -12.52 -48.39
CA GLY A 99 -11.91 -11.20 -48.48
C GLY A 99 -12.42 -10.32 -47.35
N SER A 100 -13.73 -10.10 -47.32
CA SER A 100 -14.40 -9.34 -46.25
C SER A 100 -15.59 -10.08 -45.65
N LEU A 101 -15.86 -9.82 -44.37
CA LEU A 101 -17.04 -10.29 -43.64
C LEU A 101 -17.84 -9.08 -43.14
N ASN A 102 -19.12 -9.01 -43.49
CA ASN A 102 -20.06 -8.02 -42.96
C ASN A 102 -21.18 -8.76 -42.22
N LEU A 103 -21.14 -8.75 -40.89
CA LEU A 103 -21.99 -9.58 -40.03
C LEU A 103 -23.04 -8.73 -39.31
N SER A 104 -24.31 -8.88 -39.68
CA SER A 104 -25.48 -8.37 -38.93
C SER A 104 -26.45 -9.48 -38.51
N GLY A 105 -26.36 -10.66 -39.12
CA GLY A 105 -27.10 -11.87 -38.72
C GLY A 105 -26.23 -12.84 -37.93
N THR A 106 -26.46 -14.14 -38.11
CA THR A 106 -25.79 -15.21 -37.37
C THR A 106 -24.78 -15.96 -38.24
N LEU A 107 -23.54 -16.04 -37.79
CA LEU A 107 -22.55 -17.02 -38.23
C LEU A 107 -22.50 -18.16 -37.20
N THR A 108 -22.70 -19.40 -37.63
CA THR A 108 -22.75 -20.56 -36.73
C THR A 108 -22.05 -21.80 -37.30
N GLY A 109 -22.00 -22.86 -36.49
CA GLY A 109 -21.42 -24.15 -36.84
C GLY A 109 -20.02 -24.38 -36.30
N GLY A 110 -19.47 -25.56 -36.58
CA GLY A 110 -18.16 -25.99 -36.08
C GLY A 110 -16.99 -25.68 -37.02
N GLY A 111 -17.26 -25.07 -38.17
CA GLY A 111 -16.23 -24.71 -39.15
C GLY A 111 -15.74 -23.26 -39.04
N ASP A 112 -14.61 -23.04 -39.68
CA ASP A 112 -13.81 -21.83 -39.53
C ASP A 112 -14.11 -20.83 -40.64
N ILE A 113 -13.86 -19.55 -40.37
CA ILE A 113 -13.81 -18.50 -41.37
C ILE A 113 -12.52 -17.70 -41.19
N THR A 114 -11.78 -17.48 -42.28
CA THR A 114 -10.60 -16.62 -42.32
C THR A 114 -10.91 -15.37 -43.12
N VAL A 115 -10.64 -14.19 -42.56
CA VAL A 115 -10.91 -12.88 -43.17
C VAL A 115 -9.59 -12.17 -43.48
N SER A 116 -9.37 -11.83 -44.75
CA SER A 116 -8.08 -11.33 -45.24
C SER A 116 -7.99 -9.81 -45.44
N LEU A 117 -9.14 -9.10 -45.55
CA LEU A 117 -9.20 -7.65 -45.76
C LEU A 117 -9.98 -6.93 -44.64
N THR A 118 -11.28 -7.17 -44.49
CA THR A 118 -12.10 -6.41 -43.54
C THR A 118 -13.19 -7.27 -42.90
N ALA A 119 -13.25 -7.29 -41.58
CA ALA A 119 -14.39 -7.78 -40.82
C ALA A 119 -15.13 -6.60 -40.19
N VAL A 120 -16.46 -6.58 -40.32
CA VAL A 120 -17.35 -5.64 -39.64
C VAL A 120 -18.37 -6.44 -38.86
N TRP A 121 -18.40 -6.24 -37.54
CA TRP A 121 -19.37 -6.87 -36.66
C TRP A 121 -20.40 -5.85 -36.20
N ASN A 122 -21.57 -5.91 -36.81
CA ASN A 122 -22.64 -4.94 -36.63
C ASN A 122 -23.59 -5.35 -35.52
N ALA A 123 -24.43 -4.40 -35.10
CA ALA A 123 -25.41 -4.59 -34.03
C ALA A 123 -26.34 -5.76 -34.34
N GLY A 124 -26.56 -6.61 -33.34
CA GLY A 124 -27.35 -7.84 -33.47
C GLY A 124 -26.65 -8.98 -34.20
N GLY A 125 -25.40 -8.79 -34.65
CA GLY A 125 -24.59 -9.86 -35.23
C GLY A 125 -24.19 -10.89 -34.19
N ILE A 126 -24.32 -12.17 -34.53
CA ILE A 126 -24.04 -13.30 -33.64
C ILE A 126 -22.94 -14.17 -34.25
N MET A 127 -21.88 -14.43 -33.49
CA MET A 127 -20.91 -15.48 -33.79
C MET A 127 -21.11 -16.62 -32.81
N SER A 128 -21.42 -17.82 -33.31
CA SER A 128 -21.76 -18.98 -32.46
C SER A 128 -21.17 -20.29 -32.98
N GLY A 129 -21.24 -21.34 -32.17
CA GLY A 129 -20.72 -22.66 -32.50
C GLY A 129 -19.22 -22.78 -32.24
N SER A 130 -18.66 -23.98 -32.37
CA SER A 130 -17.30 -24.29 -31.93
C SER A 130 -16.18 -23.91 -32.91
N GLY A 131 -16.52 -23.35 -34.07
CA GLY A 131 -15.52 -22.94 -35.08
C GLY A 131 -14.74 -21.69 -34.70
N GLU A 132 -13.75 -21.32 -35.51
CA GLU A 132 -12.90 -20.14 -35.33
C GLU A 132 -13.20 -19.04 -36.36
N THR A 133 -13.32 -17.78 -35.92
CA THR A 133 -13.26 -16.60 -36.80
C THR A 133 -11.86 -16.02 -36.72
N HIS A 134 -11.05 -16.20 -37.77
CA HIS A 134 -9.68 -15.71 -37.85
C HIS A 134 -9.59 -14.43 -38.68
N ILE A 135 -9.16 -13.34 -38.06
CA ILE A 135 -8.83 -12.07 -38.71
C ILE A 135 -7.32 -12.07 -38.97
N MET A 136 -6.93 -12.07 -40.25
CA MET A 136 -5.52 -12.11 -40.65
C MET A 136 -4.77 -10.82 -40.30
N GLY A 137 -3.44 -10.89 -40.21
CA GLY A 137 -2.59 -9.75 -39.84
C GLY A 137 -2.72 -8.49 -40.69
N SER A 138 -3.07 -8.61 -41.97
CA SER A 138 -3.30 -7.47 -42.86
C SER A 138 -4.71 -6.90 -42.77
N ALA A 139 -5.63 -7.59 -42.09
CA ALA A 139 -7.04 -7.25 -42.08
C ALA A 139 -7.40 -6.24 -40.99
N THR A 140 -8.48 -5.50 -41.23
CA THR A 140 -9.11 -4.63 -40.24
C THR A 140 -10.34 -5.30 -39.63
N PHE A 141 -10.59 -5.06 -38.35
CA PHE A 141 -11.78 -5.55 -37.65
C PHE A 141 -12.51 -4.40 -36.97
N ASP A 142 -13.66 -4.00 -37.50
CA ASP A 142 -14.46 -2.91 -36.94
C ASP A 142 -15.61 -3.46 -36.09
N LEU A 143 -15.67 -2.98 -34.84
CA LEU A 143 -16.78 -3.16 -33.92
C LEU A 143 -17.19 -1.79 -33.39
N SER A 144 -18.18 -1.18 -34.04
CA SER A 144 -18.81 0.08 -33.64
C SER A 144 -20.23 -0.10 -33.11
N ALA A 145 -20.68 -1.34 -33.01
CA ALA A 145 -22.02 -1.69 -32.62
C ALA A 145 -22.17 -1.86 -31.11
N TYR A 146 -23.21 -1.25 -30.55
CA TYR A 146 -23.79 -1.72 -29.29
C TYR A 146 -24.59 -2.98 -29.62
N GLY A 147 -24.21 -4.17 -29.15
CA GLY A 147 -25.14 -5.27 -29.36
C GLY A 147 -24.67 -6.65 -29.83
N VAL A 148 -23.41 -7.09 -29.65
CA VAL A 148 -22.95 -8.31 -30.33
C VAL A 148 -22.75 -9.53 -29.41
N ASP A 149 -23.03 -10.72 -29.94
CA ASP A 149 -23.01 -11.97 -29.16
C ASP A 149 -21.94 -12.95 -29.63
N LEU A 150 -21.09 -13.41 -28.71
CA LEU A 150 -20.10 -14.47 -28.93
C LEU A 150 -20.47 -15.72 -28.13
N VAL A 151 -20.88 -16.80 -28.79
CA VAL A 151 -21.47 -17.97 -28.12
C VAL A 151 -20.73 -19.26 -28.49
N GLY A 152 -19.76 -19.64 -27.66
CA GLY A 152 -18.94 -20.86 -27.83
C GLY A 152 -17.91 -20.84 -28.97
N ARG A 153 -17.84 -19.75 -29.73
CA ARG A 153 -16.92 -19.53 -30.86
C ARG A 153 -15.61 -18.90 -30.38
N THR A 154 -14.52 -19.23 -31.06
CA THR A 154 -13.24 -18.53 -30.91
C THR A 154 -13.14 -17.41 -31.94
N VAL A 155 -12.76 -16.20 -31.50
CA VAL A 155 -12.30 -15.12 -32.39
C VAL A 155 -10.79 -14.97 -32.21
N ARG A 156 -10.05 -15.14 -33.29
CA ARG A 156 -8.59 -15.00 -33.34
C ARG A 156 -8.23 -13.77 -34.16
N ASN A 157 -7.64 -12.76 -33.53
CA ASN A 157 -7.25 -11.51 -34.18
C ASN A 157 -5.73 -11.40 -34.29
N GLU A 158 -5.21 -11.45 -35.53
CA GLU A 158 -3.84 -11.03 -35.86
C GLU A 158 -3.80 -9.61 -36.46
N GLY A 159 -4.96 -9.10 -36.88
CA GLY A 159 -5.11 -7.82 -37.57
C GLY A 159 -5.30 -6.62 -36.65
N THR A 160 -5.85 -5.54 -37.20
CA THR A 160 -6.11 -4.29 -36.46
C THR A 160 -7.60 -4.13 -36.16
N MET A 161 -7.97 -4.28 -34.89
CA MET A 161 -9.32 -4.05 -34.41
C MET A 161 -9.53 -2.59 -34.00
N THR A 162 -10.65 -2.00 -34.39
CA THR A 162 -11.18 -0.76 -33.81
C THR A 162 -12.46 -1.08 -33.07
N TRP A 163 -12.49 -0.77 -31.78
CA TRP A 163 -13.63 -1.07 -30.90
C TRP A 163 -14.18 0.24 -30.34
N ASN A 164 -15.30 0.72 -30.87
CA ASN A 164 -15.85 2.04 -30.54
C ASN A 164 -16.96 1.95 -29.49
N GLY A 165 -16.78 2.65 -28.37
CA GLY A 165 -17.74 2.74 -27.27
C GLY A 165 -18.90 3.69 -27.55
N PRO A 166 -20.12 3.45 -27.01
CA PRO A 166 -20.47 2.32 -26.17
C PRO A 166 -20.64 1.03 -26.99
N SER A 167 -19.93 -0.03 -26.61
CA SER A 167 -20.03 -1.33 -27.28
C SER A 167 -19.72 -2.48 -26.34
N THR A 168 -20.55 -3.52 -26.40
CA THR A 168 -20.39 -4.72 -25.58
C THR A 168 -20.39 -5.96 -26.46
N ILE A 169 -19.43 -6.85 -26.21
CA ILE A 169 -19.44 -8.24 -26.67
C ILE A 169 -20.00 -9.07 -25.51
N TRP A 170 -21.19 -9.64 -25.66
CA TRP A 170 -21.73 -10.60 -24.69
C TRP A 170 -21.24 -11.99 -25.04
N ALA A 171 -20.34 -12.49 -24.20
CA ALA A 171 -19.70 -13.77 -24.40
C ALA A 171 -20.33 -14.83 -23.49
N SER A 172 -20.50 -16.05 -24.01
CA SER A 172 -21.02 -17.17 -23.25
C SER A 172 -20.59 -18.52 -23.84
N ALA A 173 -20.98 -19.60 -23.17
CA ALA A 173 -20.84 -20.98 -23.64
C ALA A 173 -19.39 -21.39 -23.99
N GLY A 174 -18.40 -20.88 -23.25
CA GLY A 174 -16.99 -21.23 -23.49
C GLY A 174 -16.34 -20.47 -24.64
N ALA A 175 -16.97 -19.40 -25.15
CA ALA A 175 -16.36 -18.51 -26.14
C ALA A 175 -14.96 -18.02 -25.71
N ALA A 176 -14.11 -17.80 -26.71
CA ALA A 176 -12.76 -17.28 -26.52
C ALA A 176 -12.47 -16.13 -27.48
N PHE A 177 -11.76 -15.11 -26.99
CA PHE A 177 -11.20 -14.05 -27.82
C PHE A 177 -9.69 -14.02 -27.63
N ILE A 178 -8.93 -14.16 -28.72
CA ILE A 178 -7.48 -14.19 -28.71
C ILE A 178 -6.97 -13.05 -29.58
N ASN A 179 -6.33 -12.06 -28.96
CA ASN A 179 -5.53 -11.06 -29.67
C ASN A 179 -4.09 -11.57 -29.75
N GLU A 180 -3.71 -12.08 -30.91
CA GLU A 180 -2.41 -12.69 -31.18
C GLU A 180 -1.28 -11.65 -31.07
N ALA A 181 -0.03 -12.10 -31.01
CA ALA A 181 1.14 -11.22 -30.84
C ALA A 181 1.25 -10.10 -31.90
N ALA A 182 0.79 -10.35 -33.12
CA ALA A 182 0.74 -9.35 -34.19
C ALA A 182 -0.51 -8.45 -34.15
N GLY A 183 -1.53 -8.87 -33.39
CA GLY A 183 -2.83 -8.22 -33.30
C GLY A 183 -2.80 -6.93 -32.50
N THR A 184 -3.59 -5.97 -32.95
CA THR A 184 -3.80 -4.69 -32.25
C THR A 184 -5.28 -4.47 -32.00
N ILE A 185 -5.63 -3.94 -30.83
CA ILE A 185 -6.98 -3.52 -30.48
C ILE A 185 -6.95 -2.07 -30.05
N ASN A 186 -7.65 -1.23 -30.80
CA ASN A 186 -7.84 0.18 -30.49
C ASN A 186 -9.23 0.36 -29.87
N ALA A 187 -9.31 0.28 -28.54
CA ALA A 187 -10.52 0.53 -27.77
C ALA A 187 -10.73 2.05 -27.63
N GLN A 188 -11.75 2.59 -28.28
CA GLN A 188 -12.14 4.00 -28.22
C GLN A 188 -13.24 4.16 -27.16
N THR A 189 -12.89 4.67 -25.99
CA THR A 189 -13.80 4.84 -24.84
C THR A 189 -14.19 6.30 -24.62
N THR A 190 -14.13 7.13 -25.66
CA THR A 190 -14.39 8.58 -25.55
C THR A 190 -15.88 8.90 -25.34
N THR A 191 -16.78 8.07 -25.86
CA THR A 191 -18.24 8.28 -25.81
C THR A 191 -18.98 7.25 -24.95
N GLY A 192 -18.29 6.25 -24.40
CA GLY A 192 -18.84 5.22 -23.53
C GLY A 192 -17.84 4.08 -23.31
N ASP A 193 -18.16 3.18 -22.38
CA ASP A 193 -17.33 2.00 -22.11
C ASP A 193 -17.30 1.05 -23.31
N VAL A 194 -16.19 0.31 -23.44
CA VAL A 194 -16.17 -0.91 -24.25
C VAL A 194 -15.96 -2.11 -23.32
N SER A 195 -16.78 -3.15 -23.52
CA SER A 195 -16.91 -4.21 -22.53
C SER A 195 -16.92 -5.60 -23.17
N PHE A 196 -16.07 -6.49 -22.66
CA PHE A 196 -16.23 -7.93 -22.89
C PHE A 196 -16.93 -8.51 -21.66
N TYR A 197 -18.16 -8.99 -21.84
CA TYR A 197 -19.06 -9.30 -20.74
C TYR A 197 -19.44 -10.78 -20.71
N ASP A 198 -19.14 -11.44 -19.59
CA ASP A 198 -19.66 -12.76 -19.25
C ASP A 198 -19.95 -12.86 -17.74
N ALA A 199 -21.24 -12.81 -17.38
CA ALA A 199 -21.69 -12.85 -16.00
C ALA A 199 -21.36 -14.16 -15.26
N LEU A 200 -21.10 -15.24 -16.00
CA LEU A 200 -20.88 -16.59 -15.44
C LEU A 200 -19.39 -16.97 -15.44
N ASN A 201 -18.51 -16.12 -15.97
CA ASN A 201 -17.06 -16.37 -16.08
C ASN A 201 -16.72 -17.75 -16.68
N THR A 202 -17.37 -18.06 -17.80
CA THR A 202 -17.18 -19.28 -18.59
C THR A 202 -16.30 -19.08 -19.82
N THR A 203 -15.96 -17.83 -20.12
CA THR A 203 -15.25 -17.42 -21.33
C THR A 203 -13.83 -16.95 -21.01
N THR A 204 -13.03 -16.69 -22.04
CA THR A 204 -11.66 -16.18 -21.89
C THR A 204 -11.37 -15.06 -22.88
N PHE A 205 -10.57 -14.10 -22.44
CA PHE A 205 -9.96 -13.09 -23.30
C PHE A 205 -8.45 -13.13 -23.09
N GLN A 206 -7.69 -13.42 -24.14
CA GLN A 206 -6.23 -13.49 -24.10
C GLN A 206 -5.65 -12.37 -24.96
N ASN A 207 -4.80 -11.54 -24.37
CA ASN A 207 -4.02 -10.54 -25.10
C ASN A 207 -2.54 -10.93 -25.14
N GLN A 208 -2.05 -11.33 -26.31
CA GLN A 208 -0.62 -11.52 -26.60
C GLN A 208 -0.04 -10.35 -27.42
N GLY A 209 -0.91 -9.61 -28.11
CA GLY A 209 -0.56 -8.42 -28.88
C GLY A 209 -0.70 -7.13 -28.09
N THR A 210 -1.22 -6.09 -28.74
CA THR A 210 -1.40 -4.77 -28.11
C THR A 210 -2.86 -4.39 -27.96
N ILE A 211 -3.22 -3.83 -26.81
CA ILE A 211 -4.49 -3.14 -26.57
C ILE A 211 -4.17 -1.71 -26.20
N THR A 212 -4.77 -0.75 -26.90
CA THR A 212 -4.74 0.67 -26.51
C THR A 212 -6.15 1.12 -26.20
N ALA A 213 -6.40 1.51 -24.94
CA ALA A 213 -7.65 2.13 -24.51
C ALA A 213 -7.50 3.66 -24.53
N ASN A 214 -8.30 4.31 -25.38
CA ASN A 214 -8.27 5.75 -25.62
C ASN A 214 -9.53 6.39 -25.04
N GLY A 215 -9.40 6.98 -23.87
CA GLY A 215 -10.50 7.61 -23.15
C GLY A 215 -10.59 9.12 -23.38
N ALA A 216 -11.74 9.67 -23.04
CA ALA A 216 -11.93 11.11 -22.86
C ALA A 216 -11.85 11.47 -21.38
N SER A 217 -11.82 12.77 -21.05
CA SER A 217 -11.87 13.25 -19.66
C SER A 217 -13.15 12.88 -18.89
N SER A 218 -14.11 12.18 -19.52
CA SER A 218 -15.43 11.82 -19.00
C SER A 218 -15.47 10.54 -18.16
N GLY A 219 -14.36 9.82 -18.00
CA GLY A 219 -14.25 8.72 -17.02
C GLY A 219 -14.80 7.36 -17.48
N TYR A 220 -14.81 7.06 -18.77
CA TYR A 220 -15.13 5.74 -19.34
C TYR A 220 -13.87 4.91 -19.59
N GLY A 221 -14.03 3.60 -19.76
CA GLY A 221 -12.89 2.69 -19.89
C GLY A 221 -13.20 1.34 -20.52
N LEU A 222 -12.20 0.46 -20.42
CA LEU A 222 -12.20 -0.90 -20.91
C LEU A 222 -12.64 -1.85 -19.78
N GLN A 223 -13.72 -2.59 -19.97
CA GLN A 223 -14.18 -3.56 -18.99
C GLN A 223 -13.97 -4.99 -19.47
N MET A 224 -13.25 -5.76 -18.66
CA MET A 224 -13.05 -7.19 -18.83
C MET A 224 -13.79 -7.93 -17.72
N LEU A 225 -15.06 -8.26 -17.97
CA LEU A 225 -15.89 -9.07 -17.07
C LEU A 225 -15.83 -10.54 -17.51
N THR A 226 -14.61 -11.04 -17.63
CA THR A 226 -14.26 -12.42 -17.96
C THR A 226 -12.86 -12.71 -17.40
N ALA A 227 -12.37 -13.95 -17.53
CA ALA A 227 -10.97 -14.27 -17.29
C ALA A 227 -10.10 -13.61 -18.38
N PHE A 228 -9.48 -12.47 -18.03
CA PHE A 228 -8.63 -11.69 -18.93
C PHE A 228 -7.15 -11.89 -18.59
N SER A 229 -6.38 -12.52 -19.47
CA SER A 229 -4.93 -12.65 -19.36
C SER A 229 -4.22 -11.72 -20.32
N ASN A 230 -3.21 -11.01 -19.82
CA ASN A 230 -2.34 -10.16 -20.62
C ASN A 230 -0.91 -10.71 -20.63
N ASP A 231 -0.48 -11.18 -21.79
CA ASP A 231 0.91 -11.58 -22.10
C ASP A 231 1.59 -10.62 -23.08
N GLY A 232 0.82 -9.68 -23.65
CA GLY A 232 1.30 -8.60 -24.52
C GLY A 232 1.38 -7.27 -23.80
N ALA A 233 0.80 -6.21 -24.36
CA ALA A 233 0.76 -4.89 -23.74
C ALA A 233 -0.66 -4.30 -23.71
N VAL A 234 -1.03 -3.70 -22.59
CA VAL A 234 -2.21 -2.84 -22.46
C VAL A 234 -1.76 -1.41 -22.14
N THR A 235 -2.09 -0.47 -23.01
CA THR A 235 -1.81 0.96 -22.83
C THR A 235 -3.10 1.72 -22.56
N LEU A 236 -3.15 2.48 -21.47
CA LEU A 236 -4.27 3.32 -21.05
C LEU A 236 -3.94 4.79 -21.27
N GLN A 237 -4.69 5.45 -22.15
CA GLN A 237 -4.56 6.87 -22.46
C GLN A 237 -5.81 7.61 -21.99
N ASN A 238 -5.73 8.27 -20.81
CA ASN A 238 -6.88 8.90 -20.14
C ASN A 238 -8.10 7.96 -20.00
N ALA A 239 -7.83 6.68 -19.78
CA ALA A 239 -8.83 5.62 -19.68
C ALA A 239 -8.53 4.77 -18.46
N TRP A 240 -9.53 4.01 -18.02
CA TRP A 240 -9.31 2.96 -17.05
C TRP A 240 -9.50 1.57 -17.66
N LEU A 241 -8.85 0.57 -17.08
CA LEU A 241 -9.13 -0.86 -17.32
C LEU A 241 -9.71 -1.45 -16.04
N ARG A 242 -10.76 -2.26 -16.15
CA ARG A 242 -11.25 -3.12 -15.07
C ARG A 242 -11.14 -4.59 -15.45
N MET A 243 -10.40 -5.34 -14.64
CA MET A 243 -10.30 -6.80 -14.71
C MET A 243 -11.10 -7.38 -13.55
N VAL A 244 -12.15 -8.15 -13.82
CA VAL A 244 -13.06 -8.61 -12.76
C VAL A 244 -12.71 -10.00 -12.23
N TYR A 245 -12.46 -10.96 -13.11
CA TYR A 245 -12.18 -12.33 -12.70
C TYR A 245 -10.68 -12.60 -12.69
N GLY A 246 -10.26 -13.49 -11.77
CA GLY A 246 -8.86 -13.81 -11.56
C GLY A 246 -8.15 -14.25 -12.85
N SER A 247 -6.89 -13.86 -12.99
CA SER A 247 -6.07 -14.19 -14.15
C SER A 247 -4.58 -14.23 -13.82
N THR A 248 -3.81 -14.83 -14.73
CA THR A 248 -2.36 -14.74 -14.76
C THR A 248 -1.96 -13.82 -15.89
N ASN A 249 -1.06 -12.88 -15.61
CA ASN A 249 -0.60 -11.86 -16.53
C ASN A 249 0.93 -11.87 -16.54
N SER A 250 1.51 -11.81 -17.73
CA SER A 250 2.96 -11.76 -17.97
C SER A 250 3.39 -10.57 -18.84
N GLY A 251 2.42 -9.75 -19.27
CA GLY A 251 2.61 -8.59 -20.15
C GLY A 251 2.39 -7.23 -19.46
N ASP A 252 2.75 -6.17 -20.17
CA ASP A 252 2.80 -4.81 -19.63
C ASP A 252 1.40 -4.18 -19.44
N PHE A 253 1.25 -3.42 -18.36
CA PHE A 253 0.17 -2.47 -18.13
C PHE A 253 0.77 -1.06 -18.02
N LEU A 254 0.48 -0.20 -19.00
CA LEU A 254 1.13 1.10 -19.19
C LEU A 254 0.11 2.23 -19.18
N GLY A 255 0.40 3.35 -18.52
CA GLY A 255 -0.48 4.51 -18.52
C GLY A 255 0.05 5.67 -17.70
N GLY A 256 -0.13 6.88 -18.23
CA GLY A 256 0.28 8.12 -17.59
C GLY A 256 -0.84 8.74 -16.75
N SER A 257 -0.87 10.08 -16.69
CA SER A 257 -1.86 10.77 -15.87
C SER A 257 -3.29 10.47 -16.31
N GLY A 258 -4.16 10.19 -15.33
CA GLY A 258 -5.56 9.82 -15.57
C GLY A 258 -5.78 8.35 -15.94
N ALA A 259 -4.73 7.53 -16.09
CA ALA A 259 -4.86 6.09 -16.24
C ALA A 259 -5.18 5.42 -14.89
N ILE A 260 -6.15 4.50 -14.89
CA ILE A 260 -6.49 3.72 -13.69
C ILE A 260 -6.58 2.23 -14.04
N LEU A 261 -5.91 1.40 -13.24
CA LEU A 261 -6.05 -0.05 -13.32
C LEU A 261 -6.87 -0.56 -12.12
N PHE A 262 -8.09 -1.02 -12.40
CA PHE A 262 -8.96 -1.68 -11.43
C PHE A 262 -8.75 -3.20 -11.52
N ILE A 263 -8.31 -3.79 -10.41
CA ILE A 263 -8.11 -5.22 -10.24
C ILE A 263 -9.19 -5.71 -9.27
N GLY A 264 -10.13 -6.46 -9.81
CA GLY A 264 -11.27 -7.02 -9.11
C GLY A 264 -12.52 -6.12 -9.05
N LYS A 265 -13.55 -6.66 -8.38
CA LYS A 265 -14.86 -6.02 -8.15
C LYS A 265 -15.58 -6.64 -6.95
N ASN A 266 -16.38 -5.84 -6.25
CA ASN A 266 -17.07 -6.22 -5.02
C ASN A 266 -18.12 -7.34 -5.08
N ASP A 267 -18.54 -7.77 -6.26
CA ASP A 267 -19.64 -8.71 -6.46
C ASP A 267 -19.24 -9.97 -7.25
N ALA A 268 -17.93 -10.20 -7.44
CA ALA A 268 -17.41 -11.33 -8.19
C ALA A 268 -16.70 -12.38 -7.29
N PRO A 269 -16.98 -13.69 -7.45
CA PRO A 269 -16.24 -14.74 -6.76
C PRO A 269 -14.93 -15.11 -7.48
N GLY A 270 -14.00 -15.75 -6.77
CA GLY A 270 -12.82 -16.42 -7.38
C GLY A 270 -11.75 -15.49 -7.95
N GLN A 271 -11.55 -14.32 -7.33
CA GLN A 271 -10.69 -13.26 -7.83
C GLN A 271 -9.23 -13.43 -7.38
N ASN A 272 -8.52 -14.36 -8.01
CA ASN A 272 -7.09 -14.59 -7.79
C ASN A 272 -6.29 -14.03 -8.97
N PHE A 273 -5.51 -12.98 -8.74
CA PHE A 273 -4.68 -12.34 -9.76
C PHE A 273 -3.20 -12.65 -9.55
N THR A 274 -2.49 -12.98 -10.63
CA THR A 274 -1.04 -13.13 -10.63
C THR A 274 -0.44 -12.23 -11.71
N PHE A 275 0.49 -11.38 -11.32
CA PHE A 275 1.32 -10.57 -12.20
C PHE A 275 2.74 -11.15 -12.12
N SER A 276 3.04 -12.07 -13.04
CA SER A 276 4.30 -12.82 -13.06
C SER A 276 5.47 -11.94 -13.53
N SER A 277 6.68 -12.49 -13.48
CA SER A 277 7.84 -11.85 -14.10
C SER A 277 7.52 -11.51 -15.57
N GLY A 278 7.77 -10.25 -15.95
CA GLY A 278 7.37 -9.68 -17.25
C GLY A 278 6.15 -8.75 -17.21
N SER A 279 5.25 -8.92 -16.22
CA SER A 279 4.02 -8.12 -16.13
C SER A 279 4.25 -6.75 -15.51
N ASN A 280 4.96 -5.85 -16.19
CA ASN A 280 5.31 -4.55 -15.61
C ASN A 280 4.06 -3.67 -15.47
N ILE A 281 3.83 -3.14 -14.26
CA ILE A 281 2.72 -2.22 -13.98
C ILE A 281 3.32 -0.83 -13.83
N THR A 282 3.10 0.03 -14.84
CA THR A 282 3.47 1.45 -14.84
C THR A 282 2.20 2.28 -15.03
N ILE A 283 1.47 2.46 -13.94
CA ILE A 283 0.13 3.09 -13.90
C ILE A 283 0.05 3.95 -12.65
N GLU A 284 -0.21 5.25 -12.81
CA GLU A 284 -0.29 6.21 -11.69
C GLU A 284 -1.28 5.77 -10.59
N TYR A 285 -2.43 5.20 -10.96
CA TYR A 285 -3.44 4.79 -10.00
C TYR A 285 -3.86 3.32 -10.17
N VAL A 286 -3.47 2.49 -9.22
CA VAL A 286 -3.85 1.07 -9.17
C VAL A 286 -4.80 0.83 -8.00
N VAL A 287 -5.93 0.19 -8.29
CA VAL A 287 -6.98 -0.10 -7.32
C VAL A 287 -7.20 -1.61 -7.23
N PHE A 288 -6.96 -2.18 -6.06
CA PHE A 288 -7.37 -3.55 -5.73
C PHE A 288 -8.73 -3.50 -5.03
N GLU A 289 -9.76 -4.02 -5.69
CA GLU A 289 -11.15 -4.02 -5.21
C GLU A 289 -11.65 -5.45 -5.00
N MET A 290 -11.88 -5.86 -3.75
CA MET A 290 -12.45 -7.18 -3.40
C MET A 290 -11.76 -8.41 -4.03
N VAL A 291 -10.46 -8.31 -4.30
CA VAL A 291 -9.68 -9.47 -4.74
C VAL A 291 -9.55 -10.46 -3.59
N SER A 292 -9.60 -11.76 -3.88
CA SER A 292 -9.26 -12.79 -2.88
C SER A 292 -7.75 -12.76 -2.64
N THR A 293 -6.98 -12.92 -3.71
CA THR A 293 -5.52 -12.75 -3.70
C THR A 293 -5.07 -11.97 -4.93
N ALA A 294 -4.04 -11.14 -4.75
CA ALA A 294 -3.26 -10.58 -5.84
C ALA A 294 -1.77 -10.75 -5.53
N THR A 295 -1.05 -11.43 -6.41
CA THR A 295 0.39 -11.66 -6.29
C THR A 295 1.11 -10.85 -7.35
N VAL A 296 1.99 -9.94 -6.93
CA VAL A 296 2.82 -9.11 -7.80
C VAL A 296 4.26 -9.60 -7.68
N SER A 297 4.83 -10.08 -8.79
CA SER A 297 6.20 -10.60 -8.91
C SER A 297 6.94 -9.90 -10.06
N SER A 298 6.62 -8.63 -10.30
CA SER A 298 7.07 -7.85 -11.45
C SER A 298 7.45 -6.42 -11.05
N TYR A 299 7.89 -5.63 -12.04
CA TYR A 299 8.09 -4.20 -11.87
C TYR A 299 6.77 -3.49 -11.53
N TYR A 300 6.79 -2.63 -10.52
CA TYR A 300 5.64 -1.87 -10.06
C TYR A 300 6.00 -0.40 -9.82
N ASP A 301 5.33 0.49 -10.56
CA ASP A 301 5.52 1.92 -10.50
C ASP A 301 4.17 2.65 -10.61
N ALA A 302 3.67 3.10 -9.47
CA ALA A 302 2.52 3.98 -9.36
C ALA A 302 2.92 5.44 -9.11
N SER A 303 4.06 5.88 -9.66
CA SER A 303 4.49 7.28 -9.59
C SER A 303 3.60 8.21 -10.43
N GLY A 304 3.56 9.48 -10.02
CA GLY A 304 2.76 10.54 -10.66
C GLY A 304 2.24 11.54 -9.64
N ALA A 305 1.70 12.66 -10.10
CA ALA A 305 1.21 13.75 -9.24
C ALA A 305 0.03 13.34 -8.34
N ASN A 306 -0.70 12.28 -8.71
CA ASN A 306 -1.76 11.67 -7.93
C ASN A 306 -1.51 10.16 -7.73
N GLY A 307 -0.24 9.75 -7.77
CA GLY A 307 0.18 8.36 -7.65
C GLY A 307 -0.42 7.67 -6.43
N ARG A 308 -1.04 6.49 -6.61
CA ARG A 308 -1.69 5.78 -5.49
C ARG A 308 -1.83 4.28 -5.76
N THR A 309 -1.40 3.48 -4.79
CA THR A 309 -1.84 2.09 -4.61
C THR A 309 -2.95 2.05 -3.58
N GLN A 310 -4.19 1.81 -4.03
CA GLN A 310 -5.34 1.71 -3.14
C GLN A 310 -5.82 0.27 -3.05
N VAL A 311 -5.95 -0.22 -1.82
CA VAL A 311 -6.75 -1.42 -1.55
C VAL A 311 -8.10 -0.98 -0.98
N LEU A 312 -9.18 -1.61 -1.43
CA LEU A 312 -10.52 -1.42 -0.90
C LEU A 312 -10.89 -2.65 -0.06
N GLY A 313 -11.18 -2.41 1.22
CA GLY A 313 -11.39 -3.45 2.22
C GLY A 313 -12.85 -3.83 2.36
N TYR A 314 -13.12 -5.14 2.35
CA TYR A 314 -14.45 -5.71 2.51
C TYR A 314 -14.39 -6.98 3.33
N ALA A 315 -15.51 -7.37 3.95
CA ALA A 315 -15.55 -8.47 4.92
C ALA A 315 -15.05 -9.84 4.39
N GLY A 316 -15.03 -10.05 3.07
CA GLY A 316 -14.50 -11.26 2.44
C GLY A 316 -12.98 -11.40 2.49
N GLY A 317 -12.26 -10.33 2.82
CA GLY A 317 -10.80 -10.33 2.91
C GLY A 317 -10.11 -10.12 1.56
N SER A 318 -9.01 -9.36 1.55
CA SER A 318 -8.13 -9.23 0.37
C SER A 318 -6.67 -9.34 0.78
N THR A 319 -5.90 -10.18 0.09
CA THR A 319 -4.45 -10.30 0.30
C THR A 319 -3.69 -9.88 -0.94
N ILE A 320 -2.89 -8.82 -0.82
CA ILE A 320 -2.05 -8.30 -1.90
C ILE A 320 -0.60 -8.55 -1.46
N THR A 321 0.13 -9.35 -2.23
CA THR A 321 1.49 -9.75 -1.91
C THR A 321 2.44 -9.29 -3.01
N PHE A 322 3.42 -8.47 -2.63
CA PHE A 322 4.59 -8.18 -3.44
C PHE A 322 5.68 -9.18 -3.06
N THR A 323 5.99 -10.10 -3.96
CA THR A 323 6.91 -11.21 -3.72
C THR A 323 8.37 -10.75 -3.83
N PRO A 324 9.35 -11.56 -3.39
CA PRO A 324 10.77 -11.26 -3.55
C PRO A 324 11.26 -11.03 -5.00
N ASP A 325 10.46 -11.44 -5.99
CA ASP A 325 10.77 -11.21 -7.41
C ASP A 325 10.23 -9.86 -7.93
N ALA A 326 9.42 -9.15 -7.12
CA ALA A 326 8.92 -7.83 -7.48
C ALA A 326 10.01 -6.76 -7.36
N SER A 327 9.97 -5.74 -8.24
CA SER A 327 10.79 -4.53 -8.12
C SER A 327 9.87 -3.33 -7.98
N ILE A 328 9.81 -2.77 -6.78
CA ILE A 328 8.88 -1.69 -6.45
C ILE A 328 9.63 -0.36 -6.55
N VAL A 329 9.31 0.43 -7.57
CA VAL A 329 9.82 1.80 -7.71
C VAL A 329 8.98 2.76 -6.88
N SER A 330 7.66 2.65 -6.95
CA SER A 330 6.74 3.50 -6.19
C SER A 330 5.39 2.84 -5.98
N LEU A 331 4.86 2.94 -4.76
CA LEU A 331 3.45 2.64 -4.43
C LEU A 331 2.57 3.90 -4.55
N GLY A 332 3.11 4.98 -5.12
CA GLY A 332 2.49 6.30 -5.18
C GLY A 332 2.69 7.12 -3.89
N ASP A 333 2.05 8.29 -3.86
CA ASP A 333 2.11 9.22 -2.72
C ASP A 333 1.28 8.74 -1.52
N ARG A 334 0.45 7.71 -1.72
CA ARG A 334 -0.41 7.13 -0.68
C ARG A 334 -0.58 5.63 -0.86
N LEU A 335 -0.39 4.91 0.23
CA LEU A 335 -0.82 3.52 0.41
C LEU A 335 -2.02 3.44 1.37
N ASP A 336 -3.08 2.74 0.95
CA ASP A 336 -4.23 2.43 1.81
C ASP A 336 -4.29 0.95 2.17
N VAL A 337 -4.33 0.66 3.47
CA VAL A 337 -4.46 -0.69 4.04
C VAL A 337 -5.73 -0.74 4.91
N PRO A 338 -6.93 -0.78 4.32
CA PRO A 338 -8.19 -0.73 5.07
C PRO A 338 -8.46 -2.01 5.88
N LEU A 339 -9.52 -1.99 6.69
CA LEU A 339 -9.96 -3.18 7.43
C LEU A 339 -10.17 -4.37 6.49
N TYR A 340 -9.93 -5.57 7.01
CA TYR A 340 -10.04 -6.84 6.28
C TYR A 340 -9.04 -7.03 5.14
N THR A 341 -7.99 -6.21 5.04
CA THR A 341 -6.97 -6.37 4.00
C THR A 341 -5.62 -6.74 4.60
N THR A 342 -4.85 -7.51 3.84
CA THR A 342 -3.44 -7.77 4.07
C THR A 342 -2.67 -7.22 2.88
N VAL A 343 -1.73 -6.31 3.16
CA VAL A 343 -0.71 -5.86 2.21
C VAL A 343 0.62 -6.41 2.71
N ASP A 344 1.16 -7.38 1.99
CA ASP A 344 2.44 -8.02 2.26
C ASP A 344 3.50 -7.43 1.32
N LEU A 345 4.37 -6.58 1.87
CA LEU A 345 5.52 -6.02 1.19
C LEU A 345 6.74 -6.90 1.50
N SER A 346 7.00 -7.86 0.63
CA SER A 346 8.12 -8.81 0.76
C SER A 346 9.04 -8.84 -0.47
N SER A 347 9.19 -7.71 -1.17
CA SER A 347 10.06 -7.62 -2.36
C SER A 347 11.56 -7.62 -2.07
N GLY A 348 11.97 -7.45 -0.80
CA GLY A 348 13.37 -7.31 -0.40
C GLY A 348 13.95 -5.90 -0.54
N ASP A 349 13.41 -5.05 -1.42
CA ASP A 349 13.88 -3.68 -1.63
C ASP A 349 13.43 -2.69 -0.52
N PRO A 350 14.22 -1.68 -0.15
CA PRO A 350 13.73 -0.56 0.66
C PRO A 350 12.67 0.26 -0.10
N ILE A 351 11.58 0.61 0.58
CA ILE A 351 10.44 1.35 -0.01
C ILE A 351 10.24 2.67 0.76
N SER A 352 10.17 3.78 0.04
CA SER A 352 9.76 5.07 0.60
C SER A 352 8.30 5.33 0.28
N ILE A 353 7.49 5.61 1.30
CA ILE A 353 6.04 5.86 1.15
C ILE A 353 5.71 7.20 1.83
N PRO A 354 5.24 8.21 1.09
CA PRO A 354 4.92 9.50 1.70
C PRO A 354 3.79 9.42 2.72
N ARG A 355 2.69 8.76 2.35
CA ARG A 355 1.52 8.61 3.23
C ARG A 355 1.02 7.18 3.34
N ILE A 356 0.73 6.74 4.56
CA ILE A 356 0.06 5.45 4.82
C ILE A 356 -1.21 5.68 5.65
N GLU A 357 -2.33 5.10 5.21
CA GLU A 357 -3.56 4.97 6.00
C GLU A 357 -3.80 3.50 6.33
N HIS A 358 -3.78 3.14 7.61
CA HIS A 358 -3.73 1.73 8.03
C HIS A 358 -4.78 1.37 9.07
N TYR A 359 -5.55 0.35 8.73
CA TYR A 359 -6.56 -0.32 9.55
C TYR A 359 -6.46 -1.86 9.49
N GLY A 360 -5.93 -2.43 8.40
CA GLY A 360 -5.80 -3.86 8.15
C GLY A 360 -4.48 -4.47 8.64
N ILE A 361 -3.80 -5.22 7.79
CA ILE A 361 -2.52 -5.85 8.07
C ILE A 361 -1.49 -5.33 7.05
N LEU A 362 -0.50 -4.58 7.53
CA LEU A 362 0.71 -4.24 6.77
C LEU A 362 1.86 -5.13 7.28
N THR A 363 2.35 -6.03 6.44
CA THR A 363 3.36 -7.02 6.80
C THR A 363 4.46 -7.13 5.75
N GLY A 364 5.38 -8.07 5.97
CA GLY A 364 6.42 -8.44 5.01
C GLY A 364 7.83 -8.01 5.43
N THR A 365 8.80 -8.34 4.58
CA THR A 365 10.23 -8.22 4.86
C THR A 365 10.84 -6.88 4.45
N ASN A 366 10.15 -6.06 3.65
CA ASN A 366 10.70 -4.79 3.16
C ASN A 366 11.02 -3.80 4.29
N ALA A 367 12.12 -3.06 4.16
CA ALA A 367 12.35 -1.86 4.95
C ALA A 367 11.46 -0.72 4.40
N ILE A 368 10.66 -0.10 5.25
CA ILE A 368 9.69 0.95 4.88
C ILE A 368 10.13 2.26 5.52
N THR A 369 10.24 3.33 4.73
CA THR A 369 10.47 4.70 5.23
C THR A 369 9.23 5.55 4.96
N VAL A 370 8.60 6.07 6.02
CA VAL A 370 7.53 7.06 5.92
C VAL A 370 8.14 8.44 5.86
N THR A 371 7.89 9.18 4.77
CA THR A 371 8.51 10.50 4.55
C THR A 371 7.59 11.67 4.88
N SER A 372 6.29 11.45 5.10
CA SER A 372 5.36 12.51 5.50
C SER A 372 4.40 12.10 6.62
N LEU A 373 3.45 11.20 6.37
CA LEU A 373 2.35 10.93 7.31
C LEU A 373 1.99 9.44 7.40
N TYR A 374 1.94 8.90 8.61
CA TYR A 374 1.41 7.55 8.84
C TYR A 374 0.27 7.55 9.85
N ASN A 375 -0.96 7.37 9.37
CA ASN A 375 -2.14 7.18 10.22
C ASN A 375 -2.36 5.69 10.51
N TRP A 376 -1.99 5.24 11.71
CA TRP A 376 -2.23 3.87 12.18
C TRP A 376 -3.44 3.82 13.10
N ARG A 377 -4.59 3.46 12.52
CA ARG A 377 -5.90 3.57 13.18
C ARG A 377 -6.38 2.28 13.84
N ALA A 378 -5.95 1.14 13.31
CA ALA A 378 -6.19 -0.19 13.84
C ALA A 378 -5.27 -1.19 13.12
N GLY A 379 -5.33 -2.45 13.54
CA GLY A 379 -4.76 -3.56 12.77
C GLY A 379 -3.29 -3.81 13.06
N THR A 380 -2.64 -4.59 12.20
CA THR A 380 -1.31 -5.17 12.47
C THR A 380 -0.24 -4.55 11.60
N LEU A 381 0.78 -3.96 12.23
CA LEU A 381 2.07 -3.69 11.62
C LEU A 381 2.99 -4.85 11.97
N GLY A 382 3.27 -5.72 11.01
CA GLY A 382 3.97 -6.99 11.22
C GLY A 382 5.11 -7.28 10.24
N GLY A 383 5.63 -8.50 10.32
CA GLY A 383 6.71 -8.98 9.45
C GLY A 383 8.10 -8.63 9.96
N GLY A 384 9.13 -9.29 9.41
CA GLY A 384 10.52 -9.15 9.86
C GLY A 384 11.27 -7.92 9.34
N GLY A 385 10.64 -7.08 8.52
CA GLY A 385 11.25 -5.83 8.04
C GLY A 385 11.30 -4.72 9.10
N SER A 386 11.81 -3.54 8.72
CA SER A 386 11.86 -2.35 9.59
C SER A 386 10.95 -1.24 9.07
N LEU A 387 10.39 -0.43 9.96
CA LEU A 387 9.66 0.79 9.64
C LEU A 387 10.40 2.00 10.22
N THR A 388 10.70 3.00 9.40
CA THR A 388 11.30 4.26 9.83
C THR A 388 10.32 5.41 9.61
N VAL A 389 10.04 6.20 10.66
CA VAL A 389 9.41 7.51 10.54
C VAL A 389 10.52 8.53 10.32
N ALA A 390 10.62 9.09 9.11
CA ALA A 390 11.71 9.99 8.75
C ALA A 390 11.67 11.31 9.54
N GLN A 391 12.79 12.03 9.56
CA GLN A 391 12.83 13.38 10.12
C GLN A 391 11.82 14.29 9.40
N GLY A 392 11.02 15.04 10.16
CA GLY A 392 9.93 15.87 9.63
C GLY A 392 8.64 15.12 9.28
N ALA A 393 8.65 13.79 9.28
CA ALA A 393 7.45 12.98 9.14
C ALA A 393 6.73 12.83 10.48
N THR A 394 5.43 12.53 10.43
CA THR A 394 4.60 12.28 11.61
C THR A 394 3.85 10.97 11.51
N MET A 395 3.80 10.23 12.60
CA MET A 395 2.98 9.02 12.73
C MET A 395 1.96 9.19 13.86
N TYR A 396 0.73 8.77 13.60
CA TYR A 396 -0.39 8.83 14.51
C TYR A 396 -0.98 7.44 14.76
N PRO A 397 -0.54 6.73 15.81
CA PRO A 397 -1.35 5.68 16.42
C PRO A 397 -2.60 6.33 17.03
N ARG A 398 -3.77 6.19 16.40
CA ARG A 398 -4.99 6.94 16.80
C ARG A 398 -6.28 6.14 16.62
N GLY A 399 -7.41 6.67 17.06
CA GLY A 399 -8.69 5.96 17.07
C GLY A 399 -8.80 4.88 18.16
N THR A 400 -9.97 4.24 18.22
CA THR A 400 -10.36 3.30 19.28
C THR A 400 -9.89 1.86 19.04
N GLY A 401 -9.51 1.51 17.80
CA GLY A 401 -9.04 0.16 17.47
C GLY A 401 -7.67 -0.14 18.07
N ALA A 402 -7.40 -1.40 18.38
CA ALA A 402 -6.08 -1.84 18.83
C ALA A 402 -5.06 -1.83 17.68
N LYS A 403 -3.81 -1.47 18.00
CA LYS A 403 -2.67 -1.35 17.08
C LYS A 403 -1.70 -2.47 17.43
N SER A 404 -1.59 -3.49 16.59
CA SER A 404 -0.74 -4.66 16.85
C SER A 404 0.65 -4.50 16.21
N LEU A 405 1.69 -4.35 17.02
CA LEU A 405 3.08 -4.32 16.57
C LEU A 405 3.67 -5.74 16.68
N ASN A 406 3.75 -6.47 15.57
CA ASN A 406 4.11 -7.89 15.58
C ASN A 406 5.49 -8.12 14.97
N GLY A 407 6.54 -8.08 15.80
CA GLY A 407 7.93 -8.39 15.45
C GLY A 407 8.66 -7.39 14.54
N ARG A 408 7.94 -6.44 13.94
CA ARG A 408 8.52 -5.38 13.10
C ARG A 408 9.24 -4.34 13.95
N ALA A 409 10.47 -4.01 13.59
CA ALA A 409 11.23 -2.93 14.22
C ALA A 409 10.68 -1.55 13.78
N LEU A 410 10.57 -0.61 14.72
CA LEU A 410 10.10 0.76 14.50
C LEU A 410 11.17 1.77 14.95
N THR A 411 11.71 2.53 14.00
CA THR A 411 12.65 3.63 14.28
C THR A 411 11.95 4.96 14.06
N ASN A 412 11.95 5.82 15.06
CA ASN A 412 11.38 7.16 14.97
C ASN A 412 12.48 8.23 14.92
N HIS A 413 12.62 8.94 13.79
CA HIS A 413 13.41 10.17 13.68
C HIS A 413 12.54 11.43 13.58
N GLY A 414 11.21 11.26 13.50
CA GLY A 414 10.24 12.35 13.38
C GLY A 414 9.43 12.51 14.67
N THR A 415 8.11 12.60 14.50
CA THR A 415 7.17 12.70 15.63
C THR A 415 6.19 11.54 15.59
N ILE A 416 6.07 10.81 16.70
CA ILE A 416 4.95 9.89 16.95
C ILE A 416 4.03 10.55 17.97
N THR A 417 2.75 10.71 17.64
CA THR A 417 1.73 11.14 18.62
C THR A 417 0.67 10.06 18.75
N TRP A 418 0.74 9.29 19.83
CA TRP A 418 -0.27 8.31 20.17
C TRP A 418 -1.43 9.02 20.86
N MET A 419 -2.63 8.93 20.29
CA MET A 419 -3.82 9.64 20.76
C MET A 419 -5.06 8.72 20.76
N ASP A 420 -6.18 9.25 21.28
CA ASP A 420 -7.45 8.53 21.46
C ASP A 420 -7.30 7.30 22.38
N THR A 421 -8.20 6.32 22.32
CA THR A 421 -8.30 5.26 23.35
C THR A 421 -7.74 3.90 22.94
N GLY A 422 -7.35 3.72 21.68
CA GLY A 422 -6.92 2.42 21.16
C GLY A 422 -5.52 2.03 21.68
N PRO A 423 -5.36 0.85 22.32
CA PRO A 423 -4.07 0.40 22.86
C PRO A 423 -3.08 0.04 21.75
N ILE A 424 -1.80 0.02 22.10
CA ILE A 424 -0.75 -0.61 21.30
C ILE A 424 -0.44 -1.96 21.92
N ASN A 425 -0.49 -3.04 21.15
CA ASN A 425 -0.19 -4.39 21.58
C ASN A 425 1.01 -4.89 20.80
N GLY A 426 2.17 -4.97 21.44
CA GLY A 426 3.37 -5.50 20.85
C GLY A 426 3.59 -6.98 21.17
N SER A 427 4.24 -7.67 20.24
CA SER A 427 4.49 -9.11 20.30
C SER A 427 5.71 -9.46 19.42
N SER A 428 6.16 -10.72 19.51
CA SER A 428 7.23 -11.27 18.66
C SER A 428 8.56 -10.49 18.72
N SER A 429 8.96 -10.02 19.90
CA SER A 429 10.22 -9.29 20.13
C SER A 429 10.36 -7.99 19.30
N ALA A 430 9.26 -7.26 19.14
CA ALA A 430 9.29 -5.95 18.47
C ALA A 430 10.21 -4.96 19.20
N MET A 431 10.95 -4.16 18.44
CA MET A 431 11.86 -3.14 18.96
C MET A 431 11.41 -1.76 18.49
N ILE A 432 11.40 -0.79 19.41
CA ILE A 432 11.15 0.62 19.11
C ILE A 432 12.38 1.42 19.50
N ASP A 433 12.97 2.12 18.54
CA ASP A 433 14.06 3.08 18.78
C ASP A 433 13.55 4.50 18.53
N ASN A 434 13.42 5.28 19.59
CA ASN A 434 12.93 6.65 19.53
C ASN A 434 14.09 7.66 19.55
N TYR A 435 14.48 8.15 18.37
CA TYR A 435 15.45 9.24 18.17
C TYR A 435 14.79 10.62 17.96
N GLY A 436 13.45 10.69 18.03
CA GLY A 436 12.69 11.92 17.93
C GLY A 436 11.71 12.06 19.09
N SER A 437 10.57 12.71 18.84
CA SER A 437 9.54 12.87 19.88
C SER A 437 8.53 11.74 19.81
N PHE A 438 8.31 11.03 20.93
CA PHE A 438 7.15 10.16 21.14
C PHE A 438 6.24 10.81 22.17
N ASP A 439 5.05 11.22 21.76
CA ASP A 439 4.04 11.85 22.61
C ASP A 439 2.86 10.89 22.85
N ALA A 440 2.69 10.45 24.09
CA ALA A 440 1.51 9.75 24.57
C ALA A 440 0.43 10.78 24.98
N ALA A 441 -0.33 11.26 24.00
CA ALA A 441 -1.41 12.23 24.19
C ALA A 441 -2.76 11.56 24.54
N ASN A 442 -2.76 10.53 25.39
CA ASN A 442 -3.94 9.75 25.76
C ASN A 442 -3.81 9.07 27.13
N ASP A 443 -4.77 8.23 27.51
CA ASP A 443 -4.77 7.44 28.77
C ASP A 443 -4.87 5.92 28.50
N ALA A 444 -4.23 5.44 27.43
CA ALA A 444 -4.28 4.04 26.99
C ALA A 444 -3.02 3.25 27.41
N THR A 445 -3.04 1.95 27.15
CA THR A 445 -1.95 1.02 27.51
C THR A 445 -1.16 0.56 26.28
N PHE A 446 0.16 0.55 26.40
CA PHE A 446 1.07 -0.16 25.51
C PHE A 446 1.40 -1.50 26.18
N ASN A 447 0.79 -2.58 25.68
CA ASN A 447 0.98 -3.94 26.17
C ASN A 447 2.10 -4.63 25.38
N GLY A 448 3.00 -5.36 26.05
CA GLY A 448 3.98 -6.19 25.35
C GLY A 448 4.91 -7.00 26.26
N GLN A 449 5.12 -6.51 27.49
CA GLN A 449 6.00 -7.10 28.50
C GLN A 449 7.39 -7.37 27.91
N ALA A 450 7.98 -8.55 28.16
CA ALA A 450 9.25 -8.96 27.58
C ALA A 450 9.27 -9.09 26.05
N ASN A 451 8.11 -9.04 25.37
CA ASN A 451 8.04 -9.16 23.91
C ASN A 451 8.25 -7.83 23.18
N VAL A 452 8.42 -6.73 23.90
CA VAL A 452 8.65 -5.41 23.33
C VAL A 452 9.77 -4.72 24.09
N THR A 453 10.74 -4.17 23.37
CA THR A 453 11.74 -3.25 23.92
C THR A 453 11.57 -1.87 23.30
N PHE A 454 11.41 -0.86 24.14
CA PHE A 454 11.39 0.55 23.74
C PHE A 454 12.67 1.21 24.25
N ASN A 455 13.51 1.68 23.33
CA ASN A 455 14.70 2.48 23.63
C ASN A 455 14.39 3.95 23.34
N ASN A 456 14.33 4.77 24.39
CA ASN A 456 14.11 6.20 24.26
C ASN A 456 15.45 6.95 24.23
N TYR A 457 15.90 7.37 23.05
CA TYR A 457 17.14 8.14 22.88
C TYR A 457 16.93 9.66 22.90
N ASP A 458 15.73 10.11 22.57
CA ASP A 458 15.33 11.52 22.65
C ASP A 458 14.19 11.66 23.66
N THR A 459 12.97 12.04 23.27
CA THR A 459 11.96 12.45 24.25
C THR A 459 10.71 11.57 24.22
N LEU A 460 10.33 11.06 25.39
CA LEU A 460 8.99 10.55 25.69
C LEU A 460 8.19 11.64 26.45
N VAL A 461 7.10 12.11 25.85
CA VAL A 461 6.19 13.09 26.44
C VAL A 461 4.84 12.45 26.72
N LYS A 462 4.16 12.91 27.76
CA LYS A 462 2.72 12.72 27.96
C LYS A 462 2.07 14.09 28.00
N SER A 463 1.61 14.58 26.84
CA SER A 463 1.10 15.96 26.70
C SER A 463 -0.40 16.09 26.96
N GLY A 464 -1.16 14.99 26.88
CA GLY A 464 -2.63 14.98 26.92
C GLY A 464 -3.19 13.79 27.67
N GLY A 465 -4.49 13.83 27.99
CA GLY A 465 -5.13 12.88 28.90
C GLY A 465 -4.87 13.23 30.37
N THR A 466 -5.86 13.03 31.23
CA THR A 466 -5.79 13.42 32.65
C THR A 466 -5.57 12.23 33.57
N GLN A 467 -5.57 11.01 33.02
CA GLN A 467 -5.35 9.77 33.76
C GLN A 467 -4.00 9.18 33.37
N THR A 468 -3.88 7.86 33.48
CA THR A 468 -2.63 7.12 33.31
C THR A 468 -2.47 6.64 31.87
N THR A 469 -1.31 6.92 31.26
CA THR A 469 -0.79 6.09 30.17
C THR A 469 0.07 5.00 30.79
N THR A 470 -0.22 3.75 30.46
CA THR A 470 0.56 2.61 30.96
C THR A 470 1.49 2.07 29.88
N LEU A 471 2.76 1.94 30.19
CA LEU A 471 3.78 1.28 29.40
C LEU A 471 4.14 -0.05 30.09
N ASP A 472 3.45 -1.11 29.69
CA ASP A 472 3.69 -2.49 30.13
C ASP A 472 4.63 -3.18 29.14
N ILE A 473 5.87 -2.68 29.07
CA ILE A 473 6.92 -3.10 28.12
C ILE A 473 8.31 -2.93 28.74
N VAL A 474 9.34 -3.59 28.21
CA VAL A 474 10.72 -3.28 28.58
C VAL A 474 11.06 -1.87 28.06
N PHE A 475 11.36 -0.95 28.97
CA PHE A 475 11.68 0.44 28.64
C PHE A 475 13.10 0.80 29.05
N ASN A 476 13.91 1.23 28.09
CA ASN A 476 15.26 1.74 28.32
C ASN A 476 15.29 3.23 28.02
N ASN A 477 15.69 4.04 28.99
CA ASN A 477 15.82 5.47 28.81
C ASN A 477 17.28 5.88 28.60
N TYR A 478 17.53 6.63 27.54
CA TYR A 478 18.80 7.29 27.22
C TYR A 478 18.62 8.78 26.94
N GLY A 479 17.38 9.25 26.80
CA GLY A 479 17.02 10.66 26.66
C GLY A 479 16.13 11.15 27.81
N VAL A 480 15.03 11.83 27.49
CA VAL A 480 14.18 12.53 28.46
C VAL A 480 12.78 11.92 28.56
N ILE A 481 12.30 11.74 29.79
CA ILE A 481 10.90 11.42 30.12
C ILE A 481 10.23 12.68 30.66
N ARG A 482 9.05 13.04 30.14
CA ARG A 482 8.35 14.29 30.45
C ARG A 482 6.83 14.11 30.63
N PRO A 483 6.35 13.78 31.85
CA PRO A 483 4.92 13.75 32.14
C PRO A 483 4.36 15.17 32.30
N GLU A 484 3.70 15.73 31.28
CA GLU A 484 3.15 17.10 31.35
C GLU A 484 1.68 17.14 31.76
N SER A 485 0.97 16.02 31.62
CA SER A 485 -0.44 15.88 32.01
C SER A 485 -0.73 14.47 32.50
N GLY A 486 -1.46 14.33 33.62
CA GLY A 486 -1.79 13.02 34.18
C GLY A 486 -0.55 12.25 34.63
N GLN A 487 -0.54 10.93 34.37
CA GLN A 487 0.50 10.01 34.83
C GLN A 487 1.07 9.17 33.67
N ILE A 488 2.37 8.92 33.68
CA ILE A 488 3.00 7.81 32.94
C ILE A 488 3.28 6.68 33.94
N ALA A 489 2.84 5.46 33.68
CA ALA A 489 3.13 4.30 34.52
C ALA A 489 3.96 3.27 33.76
N PHE A 490 5.13 2.92 34.29
CA PHE A 490 5.97 1.83 33.83
C PHE A 490 5.73 0.61 34.73
N THR A 491 4.97 -0.37 34.21
CA THR A 491 4.53 -1.52 35.00
C THR A 491 5.36 -2.78 34.77
N TYR A 492 6.43 -2.68 33.95
CA TYR A 492 7.28 -3.80 33.60
C TYR A 492 8.77 -3.51 33.86
N GLY A 493 9.20 -3.81 35.09
CA GLY A 493 10.59 -3.72 35.50
C GLY A 493 11.02 -2.34 36.01
N ASN A 494 12.34 -2.14 36.09
CA ASN A 494 12.95 -0.90 36.56
C ASN A 494 13.08 0.12 35.43
N VAL A 495 13.12 1.40 35.78
CA VAL A 495 13.50 2.48 34.86
C VAL A 495 14.85 3.03 35.29
N ALA A 496 15.87 2.83 34.46
CA ALA A 496 17.20 3.37 34.71
C ALA A 496 17.40 4.72 34.02
N LEU A 497 18.06 5.67 34.71
CA LEU A 497 18.51 6.94 34.15
C LEU A 497 20.05 6.98 34.10
N PRO A 498 20.69 6.45 33.04
CA PRO A 498 22.14 6.57 32.83
C PRO A 498 22.59 8.02 32.58
N PRO A 499 23.90 8.30 32.49
CA PRO A 499 24.40 9.64 32.19
C PRO A 499 23.80 10.22 30.91
N ALA A 500 23.53 11.53 30.92
CA ALA A 500 22.84 12.27 29.85
C ALA A 500 21.35 11.93 29.62
N SER A 501 20.75 11.07 30.45
CA SER A 501 19.30 10.86 30.47
C SER A 501 18.64 11.59 31.64
N ALA A 502 17.33 11.85 31.54
CA ALA A 502 16.59 12.55 32.57
C ALA A 502 15.11 12.17 32.65
N THR A 503 14.52 12.42 33.82
CA THR A 503 13.10 12.64 34.00
C THR A 503 12.88 14.10 34.39
N ASN A 504 12.00 14.81 33.68
CA ASN A 504 11.54 16.14 34.05
C ASN A 504 10.03 16.11 34.29
N LEU A 505 9.62 16.24 35.57
CA LEU A 505 8.25 15.98 35.98
C LEU A 505 7.22 17.01 35.53
N ASN A 506 7.58 18.26 35.22
CA ASN A 506 6.69 19.28 34.64
C ASN A 506 5.24 19.39 35.23
N GLY A 507 5.03 19.02 36.49
CA GLY A 507 3.74 19.02 37.19
C GLY A 507 2.96 17.70 37.12
N GLY A 508 3.38 16.73 36.31
CA GLY A 508 2.75 15.41 36.18
C GLY A 508 3.29 14.35 37.16
N SER A 509 2.84 13.12 36.95
CA SER A 509 3.23 11.96 37.76
C SER A 509 3.94 10.89 36.94
N LEU A 510 4.90 10.21 37.56
CA LEU A 510 5.59 9.04 37.03
C LEU A 510 5.44 7.88 38.01
N GLU A 511 4.88 6.77 37.56
CA GLU A 511 4.83 5.52 38.32
C GLU A 511 5.84 4.52 37.75
N VAL A 512 6.56 3.86 38.66
CA VAL A 512 7.50 2.79 38.33
C VAL A 512 7.22 1.67 39.33
N ASP A 513 6.65 0.55 38.86
CA ASP A 513 6.34 -0.60 39.71
C ASP A 513 7.62 -1.27 40.26
N GLY A 514 8.73 -1.15 39.52
CA GLY A 514 10.06 -1.50 39.97
C GLY A 514 10.77 -0.35 40.68
N LEU A 515 12.07 -0.22 40.42
CA LEU A 515 12.92 0.87 40.92
C LEU A 515 13.11 1.95 39.86
N LEU A 516 12.97 3.23 40.23
CA LEU A 516 13.56 4.33 39.48
C LEU A 516 15.03 4.48 39.89
N ASP A 517 15.96 4.03 39.05
CA ASP A 517 17.39 3.97 39.34
C ASP A 517 18.16 5.04 38.58
N ILE A 518 18.56 6.11 39.27
CA ILE A 518 19.25 7.26 38.69
C ILE A 518 20.75 6.97 38.67
N GLN A 519 21.25 6.39 37.59
CA GLN A 519 22.63 5.94 37.41
C GLN A 519 23.54 7.04 36.81
N GLY A 520 23.50 8.25 37.38
CA GLY A 520 24.23 9.41 36.84
C GLY A 520 23.42 10.32 35.91
N GLY A 521 22.16 9.96 35.62
CA GLY A 521 21.18 10.85 34.99
C GLY A 521 20.59 11.87 35.97
N MET A 522 19.46 12.47 35.60
CA MET A 522 18.81 13.54 36.38
C MET A 522 17.32 13.30 36.63
N LEU A 523 16.83 13.64 37.82
CA LEU A 523 15.41 13.84 38.10
C LEU A 523 15.18 15.32 38.45
N THR A 524 14.31 15.99 37.69
CA THR A 524 14.09 17.43 37.78
C THR A 524 12.61 17.82 37.68
N GLY A 525 12.33 19.10 37.93
CA GLY A 525 10.99 19.67 37.85
C GLY A 525 10.20 19.51 39.15
N SER A 526 8.89 19.63 39.05
CA SER A 526 7.96 19.43 40.17
C SER A 526 6.95 18.35 39.79
N GLY A 527 6.50 17.52 40.73
CA GLY A 527 5.55 16.45 40.46
C GLY A 527 5.64 15.28 41.43
N THR A 528 5.08 14.14 41.05
CA THR A 528 5.04 12.94 41.92
C THR A 528 5.71 11.74 41.25
N ILE A 529 6.55 11.03 42.00
CA ILE A 529 7.00 9.68 41.70
C ILE A 529 6.18 8.70 42.55
N LEU A 530 5.59 7.68 41.93
CA LEU A 530 4.98 6.56 42.63
C LEU A 530 5.90 5.35 42.45
N GLY A 531 6.52 4.91 43.54
CA GLY A 531 7.56 3.88 43.52
C GLY A 531 8.83 4.29 44.27
N ASP A 532 9.71 3.32 44.45
CA ASP A 532 10.99 3.53 45.13
C ASP A 532 11.99 4.23 44.20
N VAL A 533 12.83 5.10 44.78
CA VAL A 533 13.84 5.87 44.05
C VAL A 533 15.23 5.60 44.62
N GLN A 534 16.17 5.25 43.74
CA GLN A 534 17.59 5.20 44.05
C GLN A 534 18.33 6.31 43.30
N ASN A 535 19.01 7.20 44.03
CA ASN A 535 19.74 8.32 43.47
C ASN A 535 21.26 8.09 43.48
N GLY A 536 21.83 7.76 42.33
CA GLY A 536 23.27 7.82 42.06
C GLY A 536 23.70 8.91 41.08
N GLY A 537 22.77 9.78 40.68
CA GLY A 537 23.00 10.93 39.81
C GLY A 537 22.56 12.22 40.51
N LEU A 538 21.73 13.02 39.86
CA LEU A 538 21.24 14.29 40.40
C LEU A 538 19.72 14.27 40.58
N ILE A 539 19.27 14.66 41.78
CA ILE A 539 17.90 15.14 41.99
C ILE A 539 17.97 16.64 42.25
N ALA A 540 17.27 17.40 41.44
CA ALA A 540 17.16 18.85 41.57
C ALA A 540 15.73 19.26 41.25
N PRO A 541 14.86 19.49 42.25
CA PRO A 541 13.55 20.10 42.00
C PRO A 541 13.71 21.36 41.13
N GLY A 542 12.75 21.59 40.23
CA GLY A 542 12.82 22.68 39.25
C GLY A 542 11.49 23.42 39.11
N GLN A 543 11.48 24.49 38.28
CA GLN A 543 10.49 25.59 38.33
C GLN A 543 10.58 26.34 39.67
N SER A 544 11.81 26.73 39.99
CA SER A 544 12.29 27.06 41.32
C SER A 544 11.51 28.17 42.02
N PRO A 545 11.10 27.98 43.28
CA PRO A 545 11.24 26.74 44.05
C PRO A 545 10.29 25.60 43.61
N GLY A 546 10.84 24.39 43.49
CA GLY A 546 10.16 23.18 43.02
C GLY A 546 9.85 22.15 44.13
N ALA A 547 8.85 21.30 43.88
CA ALA A 547 8.42 20.26 44.82
C ALA A 547 8.34 18.88 44.15
N ILE A 548 9.09 17.91 44.66
CA ILE A 548 9.03 16.51 44.24
C ILE A 548 8.48 15.66 45.37
N THR A 549 7.43 14.89 45.12
CA THR A 549 6.93 13.89 46.06
C THR A 549 7.31 12.50 45.58
N ILE A 550 7.94 11.69 46.44
CA ILE A 550 8.25 10.28 46.23
C ILE A 550 7.31 9.47 47.12
N GLN A 551 6.31 8.83 46.52
CA GLN A 551 5.40 7.89 47.17
C GLN A 551 6.05 6.50 47.22
N GLY A 552 7.10 6.40 48.03
CA GLY A 552 7.96 5.23 48.15
C GLY A 552 9.13 5.53 49.08
N SER A 553 10.12 4.64 49.07
CA SER A 553 11.39 4.84 49.76
C SER A 553 12.37 5.62 48.87
N TYR A 554 13.25 6.37 49.51
CA TYR A 554 14.30 7.13 48.85
C TYR A 554 15.67 6.64 49.33
N THR A 555 16.53 6.22 48.41
CA THR A 555 17.92 5.86 48.72
C THR A 555 18.85 6.74 47.92
N GLN A 556 19.56 7.66 48.58
CA GLN A 556 20.71 8.30 47.97
C GLN A 556 21.92 7.36 48.05
N THR A 557 22.74 7.32 47.01
CA THR A 557 24.00 6.58 47.00
C THR A 557 25.18 7.54 47.13
N VAL A 558 26.39 7.02 47.31
CA VAL A 558 27.60 7.85 47.51
C VAL A 558 27.92 8.77 46.34
N SER A 559 27.47 8.45 45.12
CA SER A 559 27.63 9.30 43.93
C SER A 559 26.44 10.24 43.71
N GLY A 560 25.34 10.04 44.44
CA GLY A 560 24.13 10.84 44.31
C GLY A 560 24.31 12.24 44.89
N THR A 561 23.69 13.21 44.23
CA THR A 561 23.55 14.60 44.70
C THR A 561 22.08 14.96 44.80
N LEU A 562 21.71 15.58 45.93
CA LEU A 562 20.44 16.28 46.10
C LEU A 562 20.75 17.78 46.10
N SER A 563 20.31 18.49 45.06
CA SER A 563 20.50 19.94 44.92
C SER A 563 19.21 20.67 45.21
N MET A 564 19.24 21.62 46.15
CA MET A 564 18.07 22.34 46.63
C MET A 564 18.29 23.85 46.56
N GLU A 565 17.29 24.58 46.06
CA GLU A 565 17.29 26.03 45.98
C GLU A 565 16.50 26.66 47.13
N LEU A 566 17.08 27.68 47.77
CA LEU A 566 16.47 28.43 48.88
C LEU A 566 16.19 29.87 48.45
N GLY A 567 15.01 30.37 48.77
CA GLY A 567 14.59 31.76 48.54
C GLY A 567 13.95 32.39 49.77
N ILE A 568 13.52 33.65 49.61
CA ILE A 568 12.95 34.46 50.71
C ILE A 568 11.64 33.87 51.25
N THR A 569 10.76 33.37 50.37
CA THR A 569 9.40 32.95 50.73
C THR A 569 9.09 31.50 50.34
N ALA A 570 10.05 30.80 49.74
CA ALA A 570 9.87 29.43 49.28
C ALA A 570 11.25 28.76 49.08
N GLN A 571 11.24 27.44 49.10
CA GLN A 571 12.40 26.58 48.97
C GLN A 571 12.02 25.33 48.18
N ASP A 572 13.02 24.73 47.56
CA ASP A 572 12.84 23.39 47.02
C ASP A 572 12.53 22.42 48.15
N ILE A 573 11.65 21.46 47.88
CA ILE A 573 11.33 20.39 48.81
C ILE A 573 11.20 19.05 48.11
N VAL A 574 11.80 18.02 48.70
CA VAL A 574 11.52 16.63 48.38
C VAL A 574 10.73 16.02 49.54
N THR A 575 9.61 15.37 49.24
CA THR A 575 8.78 14.67 50.24
C THR A 575 8.79 13.19 49.96
N VAL A 576 9.21 12.36 50.91
CA VAL A 576 9.31 10.91 50.80
C VAL A 576 8.30 10.28 51.74
N THR A 577 7.36 9.46 51.25
CA THR A 577 6.38 8.83 52.15
C THR A 577 6.94 7.63 52.91
N GLY A 578 8.03 7.05 52.42
CA GLY A 578 8.75 5.93 53.04
C GLY A 578 9.99 6.36 53.84
N THR A 579 10.98 5.47 53.86
CA THR A 579 12.27 5.70 54.51
C THR A 579 13.24 6.40 53.56
N ALA A 580 13.96 7.41 54.07
CA ALA A 580 15.09 8.03 53.38
C ALA A 580 16.43 7.44 53.86
N VAL A 581 17.23 6.89 52.96
CA VAL A 581 18.62 6.47 53.23
C VAL A 581 19.55 7.54 52.66
N LEU A 582 20.28 8.23 53.54
CA LEU A 582 21.07 9.40 53.18
C LEU A 582 22.56 9.07 53.17
N THR A 583 23.21 9.48 52.08
CA THR A 583 24.67 9.49 51.87
C THR A 583 24.95 10.44 50.71
N GLY A 584 26.16 10.43 50.13
CA GLY A 584 26.50 11.27 48.99
C GLY A 584 26.47 12.76 49.34
N THR A 585 26.04 13.59 48.39
CA THR A 585 26.13 15.05 48.48
C THR A 585 24.77 15.72 48.68
N LEU A 586 24.69 16.66 49.62
CA LEU A 586 23.67 17.71 49.64
C LEU A 586 24.28 19.01 49.11
N GLU A 587 23.64 19.62 48.13
CA GLU A 587 24.02 20.91 47.56
C GLU A 587 22.91 21.93 47.81
N ILE A 588 23.27 23.10 48.32
CA ILE A 588 22.36 24.22 48.56
C ILE A 588 22.72 25.38 47.63
N ASN A 589 21.72 25.88 46.92
CA ASN A 589 21.83 27.03 46.03
C ASN A 589 20.91 28.16 46.53
N LEU A 590 21.37 29.41 46.46
CA LEU A 590 20.54 30.56 46.85
C LEU A 590 19.93 31.18 45.60
N LEU A 591 18.60 31.35 45.60
CA LEU A 591 17.91 32.07 44.54
C LEU A 591 18.32 33.54 44.51
N GLN A 592 18.27 34.14 43.32
CA GLN A 592 18.65 35.54 43.11
C GLN A 592 17.89 36.47 44.07
N GLY A 593 18.63 37.29 44.81
CA GLY A 593 18.07 38.29 45.74
C GLY A 593 17.80 37.76 47.15
N TYR A 594 17.96 36.46 47.41
CA TYR A 594 17.89 35.92 48.77
C TYR A 594 19.23 36.10 49.49
N THR A 595 19.21 36.77 50.64
CA THR A 595 20.33 36.84 51.59
C THR A 595 19.88 36.16 52.87
N PRO A 596 20.43 34.97 53.21
CA PRO A 596 20.00 34.23 54.40
C PRO A 596 20.22 35.05 55.66
N ALA A 597 19.24 35.12 56.55
CA ALA A 597 19.32 35.78 57.85
C ALA A 597 19.42 34.77 58.98
N LEU A 598 19.91 35.21 60.15
CA LEU A 598 20.04 34.35 61.32
C LEU A 598 18.67 33.74 61.70
N LEU A 599 18.67 32.43 61.95
CA LEU A 599 17.49 31.58 62.24
C LEU A 599 16.58 31.26 61.06
N ASP A 600 16.89 31.73 59.85
CA ASP A 600 16.20 31.23 58.65
C ASP A 600 16.38 29.71 58.60
N SER A 601 15.28 28.98 58.46
CA SER A 601 15.23 27.53 58.58
C SER A 601 14.34 26.93 57.50
N PHE A 602 14.85 25.95 56.77
CA PHE A 602 14.18 25.34 55.62
C PHE A 602 14.15 23.83 55.78
N GLN A 603 12.95 23.24 55.74
CA GLN A 603 12.82 21.79 55.54
C GLN A 603 13.00 21.52 54.04
N ILE A 604 14.08 20.83 53.70
CA ILE A 604 14.43 20.52 52.30
C ILE A 604 14.04 19.08 51.92
N LEU A 605 13.99 18.19 52.91
CA LEU A 605 13.61 16.81 52.72
C LEU A 605 12.66 16.42 53.86
N ALA A 606 11.44 16.01 53.52
CA ALA A 606 10.49 15.43 54.47
C ALA A 606 10.47 13.92 54.28
N TYR A 607 10.39 13.14 55.36
CA TYR A 607 10.28 11.69 55.31
C TYR A 607 9.51 11.11 56.51
N THR A 608 9.11 9.84 56.42
CA THR A 608 8.52 9.11 57.56
C THR A 608 9.60 8.63 58.54
N SER A 609 10.77 8.27 58.03
CA SER A 609 11.96 7.93 58.82
C SER A 609 13.22 8.08 57.98
N HIS A 610 14.37 8.19 58.62
CA HIS A 610 15.66 8.21 57.91
C HIS A 610 16.70 7.30 58.53
N THR A 611 17.73 7.01 57.74
CA THR A 611 18.99 6.42 58.18
C THR A 611 20.15 7.12 57.48
N GLY A 612 21.27 7.28 58.17
CA GLY A 612 22.45 7.96 57.62
C GLY A 612 22.30 9.48 57.55
N GLU A 613 23.36 10.12 57.05
CA GLU A 613 23.50 11.56 56.87
C GLU A 613 24.20 11.81 55.53
N PHE A 614 24.09 13.02 54.96
CA PHE A 614 24.85 13.38 53.77
C PHE A 614 26.35 13.37 54.08
N GLY A 615 27.14 12.70 53.23
CA GLY A 615 28.58 12.57 53.41
C GLY A 615 29.37 13.80 52.97
N THR A 616 28.80 14.62 52.09
CA THR A 616 29.38 15.89 51.62
C THR A 616 28.30 16.97 51.62
N LEU A 617 28.64 18.15 52.14
CA LEU A 617 27.78 19.33 52.15
C LEU A 617 28.42 20.41 51.28
N LEU A 618 27.75 20.78 50.18
CA LEU A 618 28.13 21.91 49.32
C LEU A 618 27.18 23.07 49.61
N LEU A 619 27.61 23.93 50.54
CA LEU A 619 26.79 25.01 51.06
C LEU A 619 27.34 26.37 50.61
N PRO A 620 26.47 27.34 50.28
CA PRO A 620 26.88 28.67 49.83
C PRO A 620 27.48 29.45 51.00
N ALA A 621 28.47 30.29 50.72
CA ALA A 621 29.06 31.15 51.74
C ALA A 621 28.03 32.14 52.30
N LEU A 622 28.03 32.33 53.61
CA LEU A 622 27.20 33.29 54.32
C LEU A 622 27.98 34.55 54.71
N SER A 623 27.26 35.59 55.11
CA SER A 623 27.83 36.81 55.70
C SER A 623 28.73 36.49 56.90
N GLU A 624 29.69 37.36 57.16
CA GLU A 624 30.66 37.19 58.25
C GLU A 624 29.95 37.02 59.61
N GLY A 625 30.30 35.94 60.31
CA GLY A 625 29.70 35.59 61.61
C GLY A 625 28.57 34.56 61.56
N TRP A 626 28.13 34.13 60.37
CA TRP A 626 27.08 33.11 60.20
C TRP A 626 27.63 31.79 59.67
N GLY A 627 26.91 30.70 59.95
CA GLY A 627 27.16 29.35 59.46
C GLY A 627 25.86 28.65 59.10
N TRP A 628 25.97 27.56 58.35
CA TRP A 628 24.85 26.65 58.14
C TRP A 628 24.92 25.52 59.16
N ASP A 629 23.76 25.18 59.72
CA ASP A 629 23.53 23.97 60.49
C ASP A 629 22.58 23.06 59.69
N VAL A 630 22.95 21.79 59.51
CA VAL A 630 22.13 20.80 58.80
C VAL A 630 21.72 19.76 59.83
N THR A 631 20.44 19.75 60.20
CA THR A 631 19.91 18.86 61.23
C THR A 631 19.04 17.77 60.62
N TYR A 632 19.15 16.57 61.16
CA TYR A 632 18.43 15.37 60.72
C TYR A 632 17.43 14.99 61.80
N GLU A 633 16.21 15.51 61.67
CA GLU A 633 15.12 15.27 62.61
C GLU A 633 14.32 14.02 62.20
N PRO A 634 13.46 13.47 63.08
CA PRO A 634 12.64 12.30 62.76
C PRO A 634 11.70 12.49 61.56
N ASP A 635 11.31 13.72 61.25
CA ASP A 635 10.36 14.10 60.20
C ASP A 635 11.02 14.74 58.95
N GLY A 636 12.32 15.08 59.01
CA GLY A 636 13.00 15.63 57.84
C GLY A 636 14.41 16.15 58.09
N VAL A 637 15.03 16.60 57.00
CA VAL A 637 16.29 17.36 57.02
C VAL A 637 15.98 18.84 56.96
N TYR A 638 16.55 19.58 57.91
CA TYR A 638 16.43 21.02 58.00
C TYR A 638 17.80 21.67 57.78
N VAL A 639 17.81 22.78 57.05
CA VAL A 639 18.98 23.65 56.88
C VAL A 639 18.67 24.98 57.54
N GLN A 640 19.44 25.33 58.56
CA GLN A 640 19.25 26.54 59.35
C GLN A 640 20.49 27.45 59.33
N VAL A 641 20.28 28.76 59.29
CA VAL A 641 21.34 29.74 59.49
C VAL A 641 21.58 29.94 60.98
N THR A 642 22.80 29.65 61.44
CA THR A 642 23.22 29.78 62.84
C THR A 642 24.37 30.78 62.99
N GLN A 643 24.65 31.18 64.22
CA GLN A 643 25.83 31.99 64.52
C GLN A 643 27.07 31.09 64.46
N LYS A 644 28.10 31.51 63.72
CA LYS A 644 29.36 30.76 63.62
C LYS A 644 30.04 30.71 64.98
N GLU A 645 30.28 29.51 65.51
CA GLU A 645 31.05 29.38 66.75
C GLU A 645 32.46 29.94 66.57
N SER A 646 32.79 30.94 67.39
CA SER A 646 34.13 31.56 67.42
C SER A 646 34.89 30.97 68.60
N TYR A 647 35.74 29.98 68.37
CA TYR A 647 36.66 29.50 69.40
C TYR A 647 37.74 30.55 69.66
N VAL A 648 37.63 31.28 70.78
CA VAL A 648 38.73 32.08 71.32
C VAL A 648 39.66 31.12 72.10
N TYR A 649 40.81 30.78 71.53
CA TYR A 649 41.87 30.12 72.30
C TYR A 649 42.42 31.09 73.34
N LEU A 650 42.06 30.89 74.62
CA LEU A 650 42.77 31.53 75.73
C LEU A 650 44.08 30.77 75.99
N PRO A 651 45.27 31.37 75.83
CA PRO A 651 46.51 30.71 76.21
C PRO A 651 46.54 30.50 77.73
N ILE A 652 46.63 29.25 78.18
CA ILE A 652 47.00 28.91 79.55
C ILE A 652 48.43 29.40 79.80
N ALA A 653 48.59 30.42 80.65
CA ALA A 653 49.88 30.80 81.20
C ALA A 653 50.18 29.90 82.40
N ILE A 654 51.03 28.89 82.24
CA ILE A 654 51.65 28.20 83.36
C ILE A 654 52.77 29.12 83.87
N LYS A 655 52.63 29.67 85.08
CA LYS A 655 53.71 30.37 85.76
C LYS A 655 54.75 29.35 86.28
N PRO A 656 56.06 29.67 86.20
CA PRO A 656 57.16 28.76 86.47
C PRO A 656 57.28 28.33 87.94
#